data_AF-A0A671RKH7-F1
#
_entry.id   AF-A0A671RKH7-F1
#
_cell.length_a   1.000
_cell.length_b   1.000
_cell.length_c   1.000
_cell.angle_alpha   90.00
_cell.angle_beta   90.00
_cell.angle_gamma   90.00
#
_symmetry.space_group_name_H-M   'P 1'
#
loop_
_entity.id
_entity.type
_entity.pdbx_description
1 polymer ?
#
loop_
_entity_poly.entity_id
_entity_poly.type
_entity_poly.pdbx_seq_one_letter_code
_entity_poly.pdbx_strand_id
1 'polypeptide(L)'
;MARKTECCRLNGLEISLIVLFLLMTAVSVGLITVLALKLDSEKQEVTPEEPSPSVDPPENLYLIGVGRADCTGPVADLPMMGYANTEQTVRGIHTRLFSRAFIVDDGSKRVVFITADIGMVSQRLRLEVLQELKAKYGDLYRQDNVVMSGTHTHAGVGGYFQYTLFMITSKGYIKPSIQAIVSGIVKSIDLAHRNLRPGRIFINKGQLVDSNLNRSPHSYMNNPEEERNRYEFNTDKQIVIMKFTDLDGDGMGLLSWFAVHPVSMNNTNRMVSSDNLGYASYGFEQEKNIGFLPGEGPFVAGFSSSNLGDSSPNILGPVCVNTGEKCDYLNSSCPIGGKKECLAFGPGEDMFESTRMIGENMYKKAKELYSSAKQELHGPVYGAHQWVNMTDETVPLNSTHTGRTCKPALGHSFAAGTTDGGGEFNFMQGDTNGDPFWDGIRDAVLGPPSNETTACHRPKPILFSTGEMNSPLPWHPAIVDVQIITIGSLAIVAVPGEFTTMSGRRIREAVKKELEVKESFANAEVVVAGLCNIYTHYITTYEEYQIQRYEGASTIFGPHTLSAYIQRYRGLAKAIAHGTIKELPKGPEPPFFDEDKLFNQVKDPVADVAPADTVFGDILEQVNPVYKVGEIASVTFVAGNPRHSGDIRDKTFVTVERFHNDTDSWEIVHTDASWETRFHWIKGLAGRSQSKVEWHIPLTAQTGTYRIQHFGHYKQIMDNNTITTPYVGTSDAFKVTKSFYYY
;
A
#
# COMPACT_ATOMS: atom_id res chain seq x y z
N MET A 1 17.36 -90.67 29.96
CA MET A 1 18.71 -90.22 29.57
C MET A 1 18.84 -88.75 29.84
N ALA A 2 19.89 -88.37 30.54
CA ALA A 2 20.19 -87.01 30.98
C ALA A 2 20.54 -86.04 29.85
N ARG A 3 20.29 -84.75 30.07
CA ARG A 3 21.11 -83.59 29.60
C ARG A 3 20.62 -82.35 30.37
N LYS A 4 21.34 -81.95 31.42
CA LYS A 4 22.44 -80.96 31.44
C LYS A 4 21.96 -79.55 31.05
N THR A 5 21.77 -78.72 32.07
CA THR A 5 21.64 -77.26 31.98
C THR A 5 23.03 -76.66 32.11
N GLU A 6 23.56 -76.12 31.02
CA GLU A 6 24.79 -75.33 31.00
C GLU A 6 24.53 -73.93 31.55
N CYS A 7 25.33 -73.53 32.54
CA CYS A 7 25.41 -72.15 33.04
C CYS A 7 26.20 -71.31 32.03
N CYS A 8 25.53 -70.37 31.34
CA CYS A 8 26.18 -69.33 30.56
C CYS A 8 26.91 -68.35 31.49
N ARG A 9 28.24 -68.38 31.46
CA ARG A 9 29.10 -67.32 32.02
C ARG A 9 29.15 -66.18 31.00
N LEU A 10 28.69 -65.00 31.40
CA LEU A 10 28.82 -63.76 30.62
C LEU A 10 30.31 -63.50 30.30
N ASN A 11 30.59 -63.18 29.05
CA ASN A 11 31.92 -62.83 28.56
C ASN A 11 32.35 -61.47 29.16
N GLY A 12 33.64 -61.27 29.43
CA GLY A 12 34.18 -60.00 29.93
C GLY A 12 33.74 -58.79 29.09
N LEU A 13 33.51 -58.95 27.78
CA LEU A 13 32.96 -57.90 26.92
C LEU A 13 31.52 -57.51 27.29
N GLU A 14 30.67 -58.48 27.63
CA GLU A 14 29.28 -58.24 28.04
C GLU A 14 29.23 -57.56 29.41
N ILE A 15 30.12 -57.95 30.33
CA ILE A 15 30.29 -57.27 31.62
C ILE A 15 30.77 -55.83 31.39
N SER A 16 31.73 -55.61 30.49
CA SER A 16 32.20 -54.26 30.15
C SER A 16 31.10 -53.41 29.53
N LEU A 17 30.27 -53.96 28.64
CA LEU A 17 29.14 -53.25 28.04
C LEU A 17 28.04 -52.92 29.06
N ILE A 18 27.74 -53.85 29.98
CA ILE A 18 26.81 -53.60 31.09
C ILE A 18 27.34 -52.49 32.01
N VAL A 19 28.63 -52.53 32.34
CA VAL A 19 29.28 -51.48 33.16
C VAL A 19 29.27 -50.14 32.43
N LEU A 20 29.55 -50.12 31.11
CA LEU A 20 29.51 -48.89 30.32
C LEU A 20 28.09 -48.32 30.23
N PHE A 21 27.09 -49.18 30.05
CA PHE A 21 25.68 -48.80 30.03
C PHE A 21 25.22 -48.23 31.37
N LEU A 22 25.61 -48.86 32.48
CA LEU A 22 25.32 -48.36 33.82
C LEU A 22 26.02 -47.03 34.10
N LEU A 23 27.28 -46.86 33.66
CA LEU A 23 28.02 -45.60 33.76
C LEU A 23 27.37 -44.48 32.94
N MET A 24 27.02 -44.77 31.68
CA MET A 24 26.34 -43.81 30.81
C MET A 24 24.97 -43.42 31.40
N THR A 25 24.22 -44.38 31.93
CA THR A 25 22.93 -44.11 32.58
C THR A 25 23.11 -43.27 33.85
N ALA A 26 24.11 -43.56 34.68
CA ALA A 26 24.42 -42.77 35.88
C ALA A 26 24.87 -41.34 35.53
N VAL A 27 25.64 -41.16 34.45
CA VAL A 27 26.05 -39.84 33.94
C VAL A 27 24.87 -39.09 33.36
N SER A 28 24.00 -39.74 32.58
CA SER A 28 22.79 -39.11 32.03
C SER A 28 21.80 -38.71 33.12
N VAL A 29 21.57 -39.57 34.11
CA VAL A 29 20.74 -39.23 35.29
C VAL A 29 21.40 -38.10 36.07
N GLY A 30 22.71 -38.14 36.33
CA GLY A 30 23.44 -37.05 36.97
C GLY A 30 23.34 -35.71 36.24
N LEU A 31 23.44 -35.71 34.91
CA LEU A 31 23.27 -34.52 34.06
C LEU A 31 21.82 -34.00 34.11
N ILE A 32 20.82 -34.87 34.08
CA ILE A 32 19.41 -34.49 34.21
C ILE A 32 19.14 -33.91 35.60
N THR A 33 19.69 -34.50 36.66
CA THR A 33 19.56 -33.99 38.03
C THR A 33 20.28 -32.66 38.20
N VAL A 34 21.46 -32.47 37.60
CA VAL A 34 22.18 -31.18 37.60
C VAL A 34 21.41 -30.13 36.79
N LEU A 35 20.83 -30.47 35.64
CA LEU A 35 19.97 -29.55 34.87
C LEU A 35 18.69 -29.19 35.64
N ALA A 36 18.05 -30.15 36.31
CA ALA A 36 16.88 -29.92 37.14
C ALA A 36 17.21 -29.06 38.37
N LEU A 37 18.34 -29.30 39.04
CA LEU A 37 18.81 -28.48 40.16
C LEU A 37 19.29 -27.09 39.72
N LYS A 38 19.77 -26.93 38.48
CA LYS A 38 20.10 -25.61 37.91
C LYS A 38 18.84 -24.82 37.54
N LEU A 39 17.79 -25.52 37.11
CA LEU A 39 16.45 -24.95 36.87
C LEU A 39 15.73 -24.57 38.18
N ASP A 40 15.99 -25.28 39.28
CA ASP A 40 15.46 -24.94 40.62
C ASP A 40 16.31 -23.88 41.35
N SER A 41 17.63 -23.86 41.17
CA SER A 41 18.54 -22.90 41.81
C SER A 41 18.47 -21.48 41.22
N GLU A 42 17.82 -21.28 40.07
CA GLU A 42 17.52 -19.94 39.53
C GLU A 42 16.16 -19.39 40.03
N LYS A 43 15.48 -20.08 40.95
CA LYS A 43 14.22 -19.61 41.57
C LYS A 43 14.34 -19.52 43.10
N GLN A 44 14.92 -18.41 43.62
CA GLN A 44 14.77 -17.80 44.98
C GLN A 44 16.11 -17.09 45.34
N GLU A 45 16.26 -15.84 45.79
CA GLU A 45 15.50 -14.68 46.28
C GLU A 45 16.41 -13.44 45.99
N VAL A 46 16.00 -12.17 45.88
CA VAL A 46 15.30 -11.30 46.84
C VAL A 46 14.65 -10.15 46.06
N THR A 47 13.34 -10.01 46.24
CA THR A 47 12.48 -8.91 45.81
C THR A 47 12.71 -7.64 46.63
N PRO A 48 12.91 -6.46 46.03
CA PRO A 48 12.45 -5.21 46.61
C PRO A 48 10.91 -5.23 46.63
N GLU A 49 10.28 -4.66 47.66
CA GLU A 49 8.82 -4.44 47.69
C GLU A 49 8.36 -3.69 46.43
N GLU A 50 7.87 -4.44 45.44
CA GLU A 50 7.04 -3.91 44.37
C GLU A 50 5.60 -3.82 44.91
N PRO A 51 4.93 -2.67 44.77
CA PRO A 51 3.49 -2.63 45.00
C PRO A 51 2.85 -3.60 44.01
N SER A 52 2.22 -4.65 44.52
CA SER A 52 1.43 -5.57 43.70
C SER A 52 0.37 -4.76 42.95
N PRO A 53 0.36 -4.76 41.60
CA PRO A 53 -0.87 -4.45 40.91
C PRO A 53 -1.73 -5.70 41.03
N SER A 54 -2.59 -5.74 42.04
CA SER A 54 -3.90 -6.36 41.86
C SER A 54 -4.61 -5.50 40.81
N VAL A 55 -4.36 -5.78 39.55
CA VAL A 55 -5.13 -5.23 38.45
C VAL A 55 -5.79 -6.44 37.82
N ASP A 56 -7.07 -6.61 38.14
CA ASP A 56 -7.98 -7.39 37.30
C ASP A 56 -7.64 -7.10 35.83
N PRO A 57 -7.64 -8.09 34.92
CA PRO A 57 -7.48 -7.79 33.49
C PRO A 57 -8.50 -6.68 33.16
N PRO A 58 -8.09 -5.57 32.53
CA PRO A 58 -8.97 -4.43 32.37
C PRO A 58 -10.28 -4.91 31.73
N GLU A 59 -11.40 -4.64 32.41
CA GLU A 59 -12.72 -5.18 32.06
C GLU A 59 -13.21 -4.79 30.64
N ASN A 60 -12.53 -3.86 29.96
CA ASN A 60 -12.99 -3.28 28.71
C ASN A 60 -12.24 -3.82 27.50
N LEU A 61 -12.77 -4.91 26.94
CA LEU A 61 -12.47 -5.37 25.58
C LEU A 61 -12.89 -4.32 24.56
N TYR A 62 -12.15 -4.19 23.45
CA TYR A 62 -12.66 -3.44 22.30
C TYR A 62 -13.67 -4.31 21.52
N LEU A 63 -14.64 -3.68 20.88
CA LEU A 63 -15.30 -4.28 19.72
C LEU A 63 -14.44 -4.00 18.48
N ILE A 64 -14.01 -5.08 17.82
CA ILE A 64 -13.13 -5.03 16.66
C ILE A 64 -13.87 -5.58 15.46
N GLY A 65 -13.83 -4.86 14.36
CA GLY A 65 -14.40 -5.27 13.07
C GLY A 65 -13.34 -5.18 11.99
N VAL A 66 -13.22 -6.22 11.17
CA VAL A 66 -12.33 -6.22 9.99
C VAL A 66 -13.14 -6.58 8.74
N GLY A 67 -12.82 -5.94 7.62
CA GLY A 67 -13.51 -6.15 6.36
C GLY A 67 -12.63 -5.85 5.16
N ARG A 68 -12.76 -6.67 4.12
CA ARG A 68 -12.08 -6.49 2.84
C ARG A 68 -13.12 -6.50 1.72
N ALA A 69 -12.96 -5.62 0.74
CA ALA A 69 -13.81 -5.62 -0.45
C ALA A 69 -13.00 -5.18 -1.68
N ASP A 70 -13.33 -5.77 -2.84
CA ASP A 70 -12.76 -5.38 -4.12
C ASP A 70 -13.10 -3.91 -4.43
N CYS A 71 -12.10 -3.14 -4.82
CA CYS A 71 -12.21 -1.76 -5.27
C CYS A 71 -11.55 -1.54 -6.65
N THR A 72 -11.38 -2.61 -7.42
CA THR A 72 -10.81 -2.61 -8.77
C THR A 72 -11.74 -1.90 -9.75
N GLY A 73 -11.24 -0.85 -10.39
CA GLY A 73 -11.95 -0.16 -11.47
C GLY A 73 -11.87 -0.88 -12.83
N PRO A 74 -12.29 -0.24 -13.93
CA PRO A 74 -12.26 -0.86 -15.25
C PRO A 74 -10.84 -1.12 -15.77
N VAL A 75 -10.64 -2.30 -16.37
CA VAL A 75 -9.29 -2.85 -16.64
C VAL A 75 -8.86 -2.79 -18.12
N ALA A 76 -9.34 -1.80 -18.88
CA ALA A 76 -8.94 -1.62 -20.28
C ALA A 76 -9.06 -0.17 -20.75
N ASP A 77 -8.04 0.36 -21.44
CA ASP A 77 -8.06 1.69 -22.09
C ASP A 77 -8.25 2.90 -21.15
N LEU A 78 -8.04 2.72 -19.84
CA LEU A 78 -8.02 3.82 -18.86
C LEU A 78 -6.58 4.21 -18.52
N PRO A 79 -6.28 5.49 -18.24
CA PRO A 79 -4.97 5.89 -17.72
C PRO A 79 -4.74 5.32 -16.32
N MET A 80 -3.48 4.99 -16.03
CA MET A 80 -3.04 4.56 -14.70
C MET A 80 -2.66 5.78 -13.85
N MET A 81 -2.83 5.67 -12.53
CA MET A 81 -2.49 6.75 -11.59
C MET A 81 -1.11 6.54 -10.98
N GLY A 82 -0.31 7.60 -10.92
CA GLY A 82 0.99 7.60 -10.23
C GLY A 82 2.08 8.26 -11.08
N TYR A 83 2.52 7.58 -12.14
CA TYR A 83 3.64 8.02 -12.97
C TYR A 83 3.37 9.21 -13.91
N ALA A 84 2.10 9.63 -14.04
CA ALA A 84 1.69 10.70 -14.97
C ALA A 84 2.15 10.49 -16.43
N ASN A 85 2.27 9.22 -16.85
CA ASN A 85 2.66 8.86 -18.22
C ASN A 85 1.40 8.66 -19.08
N THR A 86 1.26 9.47 -20.14
CA THR A 86 0.07 9.47 -21.02
C THR A 86 -0.12 8.19 -21.82
N GLU A 87 0.96 7.42 -22.01
CA GLU A 87 0.96 6.13 -22.69
C GLU A 87 0.64 4.96 -21.76
N GLN A 88 0.79 5.16 -20.45
CA GLN A 88 0.51 4.14 -19.44
C GLN A 88 -1.00 3.99 -19.27
N THR A 89 -1.55 3.05 -20.02
CA THR A 89 -2.98 2.73 -20.03
C THR A 89 -3.19 1.27 -19.69
N VAL A 90 -4.27 0.99 -18.96
CA VAL A 90 -4.59 -0.36 -18.50
C VAL A 90 -4.89 -1.28 -19.68
N ARG A 91 -4.33 -2.47 -19.61
CA ARG A 91 -4.35 -3.56 -20.60
C ARG A 91 -4.52 -4.92 -19.92
N GLY A 92 -5.13 -4.97 -18.74
CA GLY A 92 -5.27 -6.23 -18.01
C GLY A 92 -5.16 -6.11 -16.49
N ILE A 93 -5.03 -7.27 -15.84
CA ILE A 93 -4.94 -7.44 -14.39
C ILE A 93 -3.77 -8.41 -14.10
N HIS A 94 -2.92 -8.01 -13.16
CA HIS A 94 -1.99 -8.91 -12.50
C HIS A 94 -2.56 -9.37 -11.15
N THR A 95 -3.09 -8.44 -10.36
CA THR A 95 -3.90 -8.77 -9.17
C THR A 95 -4.95 -7.70 -8.93
N ARG A 96 -5.99 -8.06 -8.19
CA ARG A 96 -7.08 -7.16 -7.80
C ARG A 96 -6.63 -6.12 -6.78
N LEU A 97 -7.36 -5.02 -6.72
CA LEU A 97 -7.19 -3.95 -5.76
C LEU A 97 -8.26 -4.08 -4.67
N PHE A 98 -7.86 -4.05 -3.41
CA PHE A 98 -8.80 -4.18 -2.29
C PHE A 98 -8.78 -2.96 -1.37
N SER A 99 -9.97 -2.63 -0.84
CA SER A 99 -10.11 -1.80 0.35
C SER A 99 -10.16 -2.70 1.58
N ARG A 100 -9.35 -2.40 2.59
CA ARG A 100 -9.30 -3.09 3.88
C ARG A 100 -9.63 -2.11 5.00
N ALA A 101 -10.71 -2.38 5.73
CA ALA A 101 -11.22 -1.55 6.80
C ALA A 101 -11.06 -2.22 8.17
N PHE A 102 -10.62 -1.43 9.14
CA PHE A 102 -10.41 -1.82 10.54
C PHE A 102 -11.22 -0.87 11.43
N ILE A 103 -12.17 -1.42 12.16
CA ILE A 103 -13.02 -0.70 13.09
C ILE A 103 -12.62 -1.08 14.51
N VAL A 104 -12.40 -0.06 15.34
CA VAL A 104 -12.15 -0.23 16.77
C VAL A 104 -13.13 0.65 17.54
N ASP A 105 -13.81 0.04 18.49
CA ASP A 105 -14.82 0.68 19.33
C ASP A 105 -14.57 0.33 20.80
N ASP A 106 -14.46 1.35 21.65
CA ASP A 106 -14.21 1.21 23.10
C ASP A 106 -15.50 1.13 23.93
N GLY A 107 -16.66 0.98 23.27
CA GLY A 107 -17.99 0.99 23.86
C GLY A 107 -18.62 2.39 23.94
N SER A 108 -17.82 3.44 23.75
CA SER A 108 -18.26 4.85 23.76
C SER A 108 -18.02 5.54 22.42
N LYS A 109 -16.86 5.30 21.83
CA LYS A 109 -16.37 5.92 20.60
C LYS A 109 -15.85 4.84 19.68
N ARG A 110 -16.01 5.11 18.39
CA ARG A 110 -15.60 4.24 17.31
C ARG A 110 -14.72 5.00 16.35
N VAL A 111 -13.62 4.38 15.91
CA VAL A 111 -12.78 4.85 14.80
C VAL A 111 -12.71 3.80 13.70
N VAL A 112 -12.47 4.26 12.48
CA VAL A 112 -12.28 3.44 11.30
C VAL A 112 -10.99 3.88 10.62
N PHE A 113 -10.11 2.91 10.38
CA PHE A 113 -8.96 3.08 9.51
C PHE A 113 -9.14 2.23 8.25
N ILE A 114 -9.01 2.85 7.08
CA ILE A 114 -9.05 2.18 5.79
C ILE A 114 -7.68 2.31 5.14
N THR A 115 -7.13 1.19 4.64
CA THR A 115 -6.06 1.19 3.65
C THR A 115 -6.61 0.57 2.36
N ALA A 116 -6.49 1.29 1.24
CA ALA A 116 -7.00 0.86 -0.05
C ALA A 116 -5.87 0.78 -1.09
N ASP A 117 -5.90 -0.26 -1.92
CA ASP A 117 -4.96 -0.47 -3.02
C ASP A 117 -5.20 0.53 -4.16
N ILE A 118 -4.93 1.80 -3.89
CA ILE A 118 -5.08 2.93 -4.81
C ILE A 118 -3.84 3.83 -4.73
N GLY A 119 -3.67 4.67 -5.76
CA GLY A 119 -2.57 5.63 -5.81
C GLY A 119 -2.61 6.63 -4.66
N MET A 120 -3.73 7.30 -4.43
CA MET A 120 -3.89 8.25 -3.32
C MET A 120 -5.38 8.38 -2.97
N VAL A 121 -5.72 8.89 -1.79
CA VAL A 121 -7.11 9.32 -1.53
C VAL A 121 -7.30 10.74 -2.05
N SER A 122 -8.27 10.95 -2.93
CA SER A 122 -8.65 12.29 -3.40
C SER A 122 -9.73 12.90 -2.49
N GLN A 123 -9.80 14.25 -2.44
CA GLN A 123 -10.84 14.93 -1.66
C GLN A 123 -12.25 14.55 -2.14
N ARG A 124 -12.41 14.35 -3.45
CA ARG A 124 -13.67 13.90 -4.05
C ARG A 124 -14.06 12.52 -3.53
N LEU A 125 -13.13 11.57 -3.58
CA LEU A 125 -13.33 10.21 -3.10
C LEU A 125 -13.72 10.18 -1.62
N ARG A 126 -13.01 10.92 -0.77
CA ARG A 126 -13.35 11.02 0.66
C ARG A 126 -14.75 11.56 0.88
N LEU A 127 -15.11 12.66 0.20
CA LEU A 127 -16.42 13.28 0.37
C LEU A 127 -17.56 12.38 -0.11
N GLU A 128 -17.40 11.66 -1.23
CA GLU A 128 -18.40 10.69 -1.70
C GLU A 128 -18.55 9.50 -0.72
N VAL A 129 -17.46 8.95 -0.20
CA VAL A 129 -17.52 7.88 0.80
C VAL A 129 -18.23 8.35 2.07
N LEU A 130 -17.93 9.55 2.56
CA LEU A 130 -18.60 10.11 3.75
C LEU A 130 -20.09 10.39 3.50
N GLN A 131 -20.48 10.79 2.28
CA GLN A 131 -21.89 10.94 1.90
C GLN A 131 -22.63 9.60 1.93
N GLU A 132 -22.06 8.54 1.34
CA GLU A 132 -22.63 7.19 1.35
C GLU A 132 -22.70 6.59 2.76
N LEU A 133 -21.65 6.77 3.56
CA LEU A 133 -21.64 6.34 4.96
C LEU A 133 -22.68 7.08 5.78
N LYS A 134 -22.86 8.39 5.57
CA LYS A 134 -23.91 9.17 6.24
C LYS A 134 -25.30 8.71 5.83
N ALA A 135 -25.52 8.43 4.55
CA ALA A 135 -26.79 7.93 4.05
C ALA A 135 -27.16 6.57 4.68
N LYS A 136 -26.15 5.70 4.90
CA LYS A 136 -26.36 4.35 5.43
C LYS A 136 -26.36 4.24 6.95
N TYR A 137 -25.52 5.03 7.63
CA TYR A 137 -25.22 4.88 9.06
C TYR A 137 -25.49 6.16 9.89
N GLY A 138 -26.05 7.21 9.28
CA GLY A 138 -26.28 8.49 9.94
C GLY A 138 -24.96 9.10 10.42
N ASP A 139 -24.93 9.57 11.66
CA ASP A 139 -23.74 10.24 12.22
C ASP A 139 -22.73 9.29 12.87
N LEU A 140 -22.82 7.97 12.63
CA LEU A 140 -21.89 7.00 13.24
C LEU A 140 -20.47 7.12 12.67
N TYR A 141 -20.36 7.30 11.35
CA TYR A 141 -19.11 7.42 10.61
C TYR A 141 -19.00 8.81 10.01
N ARG A 142 -18.03 9.58 10.50
CA ARG A 142 -17.89 11.01 10.28
C ARG A 142 -16.45 11.35 9.87
N GLN A 143 -16.25 12.60 9.48
CA GLN A 143 -14.94 13.16 9.16
C GLN A 143 -13.89 12.99 10.29
N ASP A 144 -14.32 13.03 11.56
CA ASP A 144 -13.41 12.93 12.72
C ASP A 144 -12.93 11.52 13.04
N ASN A 145 -13.71 10.51 12.71
CA ASN A 145 -13.44 9.13 13.11
C ASN A 145 -13.26 8.15 11.94
N VAL A 146 -13.24 8.63 10.69
CA VAL A 146 -12.91 7.84 9.49
C VAL A 146 -11.62 8.37 8.86
N VAL A 147 -10.57 7.55 8.86
CA VAL A 147 -9.30 7.78 8.15
C VAL A 147 -9.28 6.91 6.91
N MET A 148 -9.04 7.50 5.74
CA MET A 148 -8.87 6.76 4.48
C MET A 148 -7.44 6.98 3.97
N SER A 149 -6.66 5.91 3.81
CA SER A 149 -5.29 5.92 3.29
C SER A 149 -5.18 5.12 1.99
N GLY A 150 -4.44 5.64 1.01
CA GLY A 150 -4.00 4.87 -0.16
C GLY A 150 -2.69 4.15 0.14
N THR A 151 -2.53 2.91 -0.34
CA THR A 151 -1.23 2.21 -0.28
C THR A 151 -0.15 2.92 -1.07
N HIS A 152 -0.54 3.69 -2.09
CA HIS A 152 0.34 4.34 -3.07
C HIS A 152 0.78 3.46 -4.23
N THR A 153 -0.01 2.44 -4.59
CA THR A 153 0.25 1.71 -5.85
C THR A 153 0.17 2.63 -7.06
N HIS A 154 1.24 2.64 -7.86
CA HIS A 154 1.27 3.29 -9.17
C HIS A 154 0.69 2.42 -10.29
N ALA A 155 0.12 1.25 -9.93
CA ALA A 155 -0.47 0.30 -10.85
C ALA A 155 -2.01 0.23 -10.74
N GLY A 156 -2.66 1.28 -10.22
CA GLY A 156 -4.13 1.42 -10.16
C GLY A 156 -4.71 2.29 -11.30
N VAL A 157 -6.03 2.23 -11.49
CA VAL A 157 -6.74 3.09 -12.46
C VAL A 157 -6.74 4.56 -11.99
N GLY A 158 -6.68 5.52 -12.92
CA GLY A 158 -6.87 6.95 -12.65
C GLY A 158 -8.33 7.42 -12.75
N GLY A 159 -8.51 8.74 -12.67
CA GLY A 159 -9.78 9.41 -12.99
C GLY A 159 -10.76 9.55 -11.83
N TYR A 160 -10.28 9.62 -10.59
CA TYR A 160 -11.12 9.75 -9.39
C TYR A 160 -10.85 11.06 -8.61
N PHE A 161 -10.37 12.10 -9.29
CA PHE A 161 -10.07 13.41 -8.70
C PHE A 161 -11.03 14.49 -9.20
N GLN A 162 -11.17 15.57 -8.43
CA GLN A 162 -11.94 16.77 -8.82
C GLN A 162 -11.07 17.99 -9.17
N TYR A 163 -9.80 18.02 -8.73
CA TYR A 163 -8.89 19.14 -9.01
C TYR A 163 -8.22 18.98 -10.38
N THR A 164 -8.12 20.08 -11.12
CA THR A 164 -7.79 20.07 -12.56
C THR A 164 -6.47 19.37 -12.87
N LEU A 165 -5.42 19.57 -12.06
CA LEU A 165 -4.10 18.98 -12.35
C LEU A 165 -4.17 17.45 -12.49
N PHE A 166 -4.83 16.79 -11.54
CA PHE A 166 -4.94 15.33 -11.53
C PHE A 166 -5.92 14.80 -12.58
N MET A 167 -6.93 15.61 -12.97
CA MET A 167 -7.81 15.28 -14.08
C MET A 167 -7.06 15.34 -15.42
N ILE A 168 -6.12 16.28 -15.61
CA ILE A 168 -5.33 16.35 -16.85
C ILE A 168 -4.54 15.06 -17.05
N THR A 169 -3.80 14.62 -16.04
CA THR A 169 -2.98 13.38 -16.11
C THR A 169 -3.84 12.12 -16.21
N SER A 170 -5.05 12.14 -15.62
CA SER A 170 -6.02 11.04 -15.69
C SER A 170 -6.97 11.10 -16.89
N LYS A 171 -6.78 12.03 -17.84
CA LYS A 171 -7.72 12.28 -18.96
C LYS A 171 -9.17 12.55 -18.49
N GLY A 172 -9.35 13.04 -17.28
CA GLY A 172 -10.63 13.50 -16.72
C GLY A 172 -11.12 12.74 -15.50
N TYR A 173 -12.37 13.00 -15.13
CA TYR A 173 -13.15 12.27 -14.12
C TYR A 173 -13.86 11.08 -14.78
N ILE A 174 -13.49 9.87 -14.36
CA ILE A 174 -13.96 8.60 -14.92
C ILE A 174 -14.90 7.96 -13.91
N LYS A 175 -16.20 8.23 -14.07
CA LYS A 175 -17.25 7.79 -13.13
C LYS A 175 -17.19 6.30 -12.76
N PRO A 176 -17.01 5.35 -13.69
CA PRO A 176 -16.86 3.94 -13.33
C PRO A 176 -15.64 3.63 -12.44
N SER A 177 -14.54 4.38 -12.58
CA SER A 177 -13.35 4.22 -11.72
C SER A 177 -13.66 4.64 -10.28
N ILE A 178 -14.16 5.86 -10.07
CA ILE A 178 -14.45 6.34 -8.71
C ILE A 178 -15.57 5.54 -8.04
N GLN A 179 -16.61 5.15 -8.79
CA GLN A 179 -17.72 4.36 -8.23
C GLN A 179 -17.26 2.99 -7.73
N ALA A 180 -16.34 2.32 -8.45
CA ALA A 180 -15.75 1.07 -7.99
C ALA A 180 -14.98 1.27 -6.68
N ILE A 181 -14.22 2.37 -6.58
CA ILE A 181 -13.43 2.69 -5.37
C ILE A 181 -14.35 3.05 -4.20
N VAL A 182 -15.30 3.99 -4.37
CA VAL A 182 -16.27 4.40 -3.34
C VAL A 182 -17.04 3.19 -2.83
N SER A 183 -17.60 2.40 -3.74
CA SER A 183 -18.43 1.26 -3.38
C SER A 183 -17.58 0.15 -2.72
N GLY A 184 -16.33 -0.05 -3.13
CA GLY A 184 -15.41 -0.96 -2.48
C GLY A 184 -15.09 -0.54 -1.04
N ILE A 185 -14.79 0.75 -0.83
CA ILE A 185 -14.52 1.30 0.51
C ILE A 185 -15.75 1.23 1.42
N VAL A 186 -16.93 1.61 0.93
CA VAL A 186 -18.17 1.52 1.71
C VAL A 186 -18.48 0.05 2.05
N LYS A 187 -18.24 -0.88 1.11
CA LYS A 187 -18.45 -2.32 1.34
C LYS A 187 -17.46 -2.90 2.36
N SER A 188 -16.17 -2.52 2.33
CA SER A 188 -15.20 -3.00 3.32
C SER A 188 -15.55 -2.52 4.73
N ILE A 189 -15.98 -1.26 4.88
CA ILE A 189 -16.47 -0.69 6.15
C ILE A 189 -17.74 -1.41 6.61
N ASP A 190 -18.67 -1.69 5.69
CA ASP A 190 -19.89 -2.43 6.00
C ASP A 190 -19.61 -3.86 6.48
N LEU A 191 -18.68 -4.57 5.84
CA LEU A 191 -18.25 -5.89 6.28
C LEU A 191 -17.59 -5.83 7.66
N ALA A 192 -16.71 -4.85 7.89
CA ALA A 192 -16.09 -4.64 9.19
C ALA A 192 -17.13 -4.32 10.28
N HIS A 193 -18.12 -3.46 9.96
CA HIS A 193 -19.21 -3.11 10.88
C HIS A 193 -20.04 -4.33 11.28
N ARG A 194 -20.44 -5.14 10.28
CA ARG A 194 -21.26 -6.34 10.52
C ARG A 194 -20.52 -7.45 11.27
N ASN A 195 -19.19 -7.43 11.23
CA ASN A 195 -18.31 -8.39 11.88
C ASN A 195 -17.70 -7.87 13.19
N LEU A 196 -18.26 -6.82 13.79
CA LEU A 196 -17.82 -6.32 15.10
C LEU A 196 -18.00 -7.39 16.17
N ARG A 197 -16.91 -7.72 16.86
CA ARG A 197 -16.92 -8.67 17.98
C ARG A 197 -15.91 -8.28 19.06
N PRO A 198 -16.12 -8.69 20.32
CA PRO A 198 -15.16 -8.43 21.38
C PRO A 198 -13.78 -9.04 21.05
N GLY A 199 -12.72 -8.28 21.31
CA GLY A 199 -11.37 -8.70 21.00
C GLY A 199 -10.30 -7.83 21.65
N ARG A 200 -9.04 -8.18 21.36
CA ARG A 200 -7.84 -7.55 21.91
C ARG A 200 -6.96 -7.05 20.77
N ILE A 201 -6.20 -5.99 21.04
CA ILE A 201 -5.30 -5.37 20.08
C ILE A 201 -3.89 -5.39 20.65
N PHE A 202 -2.95 -5.91 19.89
CA PHE A 202 -1.53 -5.95 20.26
C PHE A 202 -0.71 -5.13 19.27
N ILE A 203 0.32 -4.47 19.77
CA ILE A 203 1.29 -3.73 18.95
C ILE A 203 2.64 -4.43 19.00
N ASN A 204 3.37 -4.39 17.89
CA ASN A 204 4.77 -4.78 17.84
C ASN A 204 5.49 -3.98 16.75
N LYS A 205 6.81 -3.86 16.87
CA LYS A 205 7.64 -3.14 15.89
C LYS A 205 8.98 -3.81 15.72
N GLY A 206 9.56 -3.66 14.53
CA GLY A 206 10.87 -4.21 14.21
C GLY A 206 11.53 -3.48 13.06
N GLN A 207 12.79 -3.83 12.79
CA GLN A 207 13.58 -3.22 11.73
C GLN A 207 13.58 -4.10 10.48
N LEU A 208 13.37 -3.50 9.31
CA LEU A 208 13.39 -4.10 7.98
C LEU A 208 14.31 -3.27 7.07
N VAL A 209 15.49 -3.79 6.73
CA VAL A 209 16.55 -3.03 6.05
C VAL A 209 16.48 -3.18 4.53
N ASP A 210 16.36 -4.41 4.03
CA ASP A 210 16.48 -4.75 2.60
C ASP A 210 15.15 -4.62 1.84
N SER A 211 14.46 -3.50 2.04
CA SER A 211 13.15 -3.25 1.40
C SER A 211 12.90 -1.79 1.03
N ASN A 212 13.83 -0.89 1.35
CA ASN A 212 13.76 0.49 0.87
C ASN A 212 15.14 1.16 0.76
N LEU A 213 15.23 2.16 -0.11
CA LEU A 213 16.40 3.00 -0.38
C LEU A 213 15.96 4.47 -0.45
N ASN A 214 16.77 5.40 0.07
CA ASN A 214 16.47 6.82 -0.11
C ASN A 214 16.75 7.24 -1.57
N ARG A 215 15.75 7.74 -2.28
CA ARG A 215 15.88 8.19 -3.69
C ARG A 215 16.31 9.65 -3.85
N SER A 216 16.39 10.40 -2.75
CA SER A 216 16.87 11.79 -2.68
C SER A 216 17.87 11.98 -1.52
N PRO A 217 18.94 11.16 -1.46
CA PRO A 217 19.85 11.13 -0.31
C PRO A 217 20.57 12.46 -0.10
N HIS A 218 20.87 13.22 -1.16
CA HIS A 218 21.46 14.56 -1.04
C HIS A 218 20.55 15.52 -0.26
N SER A 219 19.23 15.45 -0.49
CA SER A 219 18.26 16.27 0.26
C SER A 219 18.22 15.88 1.73
N TYR A 220 18.21 14.58 2.03
CA TYR A 220 18.27 14.10 3.42
C TYR A 220 19.53 14.60 4.15
N MET A 221 20.67 14.62 3.46
CA MET A 221 21.94 15.13 3.99
C MET A 221 21.96 16.65 4.21
N ASN A 222 20.92 17.38 3.82
CA ASN A 222 20.80 18.81 4.13
C ASN A 222 20.12 19.07 5.50
N ASN A 223 19.42 18.08 6.08
CA ASN A 223 18.89 18.19 7.45
C ASN A 223 20.05 18.36 8.46
N PRO A 224 19.87 19.00 9.63
CA PRO A 224 20.96 19.24 10.59
C PRO A 224 21.73 17.96 10.98
N GLU A 225 23.05 18.04 11.03
CA GLU A 225 23.90 16.87 11.33
C GLU A 225 23.59 16.25 12.69
N GLU A 226 23.38 17.07 13.72
CA GLU A 226 22.98 16.61 15.06
C GLU A 226 21.67 15.81 15.02
N GLU A 227 20.70 16.23 14.21
CA GLU A 227 19.44 15.51 14.05
C GLU A 227 19.65 14.19 13.31
N ARG A 228 20.43 14.18 12.22
CA ARG A 228 20.72 12.97 11.44
C ARG A 228 21.44 11.91 12.28
N ASN A 229 22.38 12.33 13.14
CA ASN A 229 23.17 11.43 14.00
C ASN A 229 22.33 10.69 15.06
N ARG A 230 21.05 11.06 15.24
CA ARG A 230 20.09 10.32 16.09
C ARG A 230 19.55 9.05 15.42
N TYR A 231 19.80 8.87 14.12
CA TYR A 231 19.23 7.79 13.32
C TYR A 231 20.33 7.05 12.55
N GLU A 232 20.25 5.73 12.53
CA GLU A 232 21.21 4.89 11.82
C GLU A 232 21.07 4.97 10.29
N PHE A 233 19.83 5.16 9.78
CA PHE A 233 19.53 5.13 8.36
C PHE A 233 18.91 6.45 7.87
N ASN A 234 19.09 6.73 6.58
CA ASN A 234 18.41 7.82 5.86
C ASN A 234 17.03 7.44 5.31
N THR A 235 16.53 6.26 5.68
CA THR A 235 15.16 5.79 5.45
C THR A 235 14.60 5.27 6.76
N ASP A 236 13.29 5.29 6.93
CA ASP A 236 12.68 4.63 8.08
C ASP A 236 12.61 3.12 7.85
N LYS A 237 13.46 2.39 8.58
CA LYS A 237 13.51 0.93 8.57
C LYS A 237 12.52 0.30 9.55
N GLN A 238 11.86 1.07 10.40
CA GLN A 238 10.89 0.54 11.36
C GLN A 238 9.59 0.17 10.65
N ILE A 239 9.19 -1.10 10.76
CA ILE A 239 7.84 -1.57 10.47
C ILE A 239 7.09 -1.70 11.80
N VAL A 240 5.85 -1.19 11.85
CA VAL A 240 4.97 -1.25 13.03
C VAL A 240 3.72 -2.02 12.64
N ILE A 241 3.31 -2.95 13.50
CA ILE A 241 2.09 -3.73 13.30
C ILE A 241 1.10 -3.54 14.44
N MET A 242 -0.18 -3.59 14.09
CA MET A 242 -1.31 -3.83 14.98
C MET A 242 -1.90 -5.19 14.66
N LYS A 243 -1.87 -6.10 15.63
CA LYS A 243 -2.51 -7.40 15.60
C LYS A 243 -3.88 -7.30 16.25
N PHE A 244 -4.91 -7.76 15.55
CA PHE A 244 -6.26 -7.87 16.06
C PHE A 244 -6.58 -9.34 16.33
N THR A 245 -7.07 -9.66 17.53
CA THR A 245 -7.49 -11.02 17.90
C THR A 245 -8.89 -11.00 18.49
N ASP A 246 -9.62 -12.10 18.31
CA ASP A 246 -10.81 -12.37 19.12
C ASP A 246 -10.41 -12.92 20.51
N LEU A 247 -11.40 -13.33 21.29
CA LEU A 247 -11.20 -13.83 22.65
C LEU A 247 -10.58 -15.23 22.70
N ASP A 248 -10.76 -16.01 21.64
CA ASP A 248 -10.20 -17.36 21.52
C ASP A 248 -8.71 -17.31 21.12
N GLY A 249 -8.19 -16.10 20.82
CA GLY A 249 -6.82 -15.87 20.40
C GLY A 249 -6.61 -16.06 18.90
N ASP A 250 -7.68 -16.35 18.16
CA ASP A 250 -7.65 -16.46 16.72
C ASP A 250 -7.46 -15.07 16.12
N GLY A 251 -6.51 -15.00 15.19
CA GLY A 251 -6.17 -13.76 14.52
C GLY A 251 -7.34 -13.27 13.68
N MET A 252 -7.84 -12.06 13.93
CA MET A 252 -8.84 -11.42 13.08
C MET A 252 -8.20 -10.72 11.90
N GLY A 253 -7.08 -10.06 12.15
CA GLY A 253 -6.43 -9.27 11.13
C GLY A 253 -5.13 -8.65 11.61
N LEU A 254 -4.49 -7.97 10.67
CA LEU A 254 -3.25 -7.23 10.83
C LEU A 254 -3.38 -5.89 10.12
N LEU A 255 -2.91 -4.83 10.74
CA LEU A 255 -2.61 -3.56 10.09
C LEU A 255 -1.14 -3.23 10.29
N SER A 256 -0.42 -2.88 9.23
CA SER A 256 1.03 -2.65 9.23
C SER A 256 1.37 -1.32 8.56
N TRP A 257 2.37 -0.60 9.09
CA TRP A 257 2.94 0.60 8.48
C TRP A 257 4.43 0.41 8.21
N PHE A 258 4.84 0.67 6.98
CA PHE A 258 6.24 0.70 6.56
C PHE A 258 6.45 1.76 5.47
N ALA A 259 7.57 2.47 5.52
CA ALA A 259 7.85 3.57 4.61
C ALA A 259 8.54 3.06 3.33
N VAL A 260 7.77 2.72 2.31
CA VAL A 260 8.28 2.39 0.97
C VAL A 260 7.25 2.74 -0.10
N HIS A 261 7.67 3.31 -1.23
CA HIS A 261 6.78 3.49 -2.37
C HIS A 261 6.39 2.14 -3.00
N PRO A 262 5.13 1.92 -3.35
CA PRO A 262 4.69 0.82 -4.22
C PRO A 262 4.84 1.18 -5.71
N VAL A 263 6.12 1.23 -6.10
CA VAL A 263 6.61 1.54 -7.45
C VAL A 263 7.59 0.47 -7.94
N SER A 264 7.46 -0.75 -7.42
CA SER A 264 8.22 -1.90 -7.94
C SER A 264 7.74 -2.26 -9.35
N MET A 265 6.43 -2.10 -9.60
CA MET A 265 5.83 -2.11 -10.93
C MET A 265 6.06 -0.75 -11.61
N ASN A 266 7.16 -0.63 -12.35
CA ASN A 266 7.53 0.59 -13.09
C ASN A 266 6.49 1.08 -14.13
N ASN A 267 6.74 2.26 -14.70
CA ASN A 267 5.85 2.95 -15.64
C ASN A 267 5.63 2.25 -17.00
N THR A 268 6.33 1.16 -17.30
CA THR A 268 6.08 0.33 -18.50
C THR A 268 4.98 -0.70 -18.28
N ASN A 269 4.64 -0.99 -17.01
CA ASN A 269 3.54 -1.86 -16.67
C ASN A 269 2.21 -1.28 -17.19
N ARG A 270 1.36 -2.18 -17.72
CA ARG A 270 0.01 -1.87 -18.18
C ARG A 270 -1.06 -2.74 -17.52
N MET A 271 -0.72 -3.53 -16.51
CA MET A 271 -1.69 -4.34 -15.76
C MET A 271 -2.04 -3.70 -14.44
N VAL A 272 -3.29 -3.82 -14.02
CA VAL A 272 -3.68 -3.45 -12.66
C VAL A 272 -2.95 -4.34 -11.65
N SER A 273 -2.34 -3.72 -10.64
CA SER A 273 -1.64 -4.41 -9.56
C SER A 273 -1.65 -3.58 -8.28
N SER A 274 -1.71 -4.26 -7.14
CA SER A 274 -1.57 -3.67 -5.82
C SER A 274 -0.10 -3.45 -5.39
N ASP A 275 0.86 -3.79 -6.26
CA ASP A 275 2.31 -3.61 -6.07
C ASP A 275 2.82 -4.30 -4.78
N ASN A 276 3.93 -3.83 -4.19
CA ASN A 276 4.67 -4.51 -3.14
C ASN A 276 3.93 -4.57 -1.79
N LEU A 277 3.27 -3.49 -1.35
CA LEU A 277 2.41 -3.47 -0.16
C LEU A 277 1.18 -4.39 -0.35
N GLY A 278 0.65 -4.42 -1.57
CA GLY A 278 -0.42 -5.33 -1.94
C GLY A 278 0.01 -6.80 -1.91
N TYR A 279 1.22 -7.11 -2.40
CA TYR A 279 1.77 -8.47 -2.29
C TYR A 279 1.99 -8.87 -0.83
N ALA A 280 2.47 -7.96 0.02
CA ALA A 280 2.62 -8.24 1.45
C ALA A 280 1.26 -8.57 2.11
N SER A 281 0.21 -7.83 1.73
CA SER A 281 -1.17 -8.10 2.14
C SER A 281 -1.65 -9.46 1.64
N TYR A 282 -1.48 -9.75 0.34
CA TYR A 282 -1.80 -11.02 -0.31
C TYR A 282 -1.13 -12.21 0.40
N GLY A 283 0.19 -12.14 0.62
CA GLY A 283 0.95 -13.24 1.24
C GLY A 283 0.48 -13.56 2.65
N PHE A 284 0.15 -12.54 3.44
CA PHE A 284 -0.36 -12.74 4.80
C PHE A 284 -1.80 -13.28 4.79
N GLU A 285 -2.68 -12.71 3.96
CA GLU A 285 -4.07 -13.17 3.85
C GLU A 285 -4.13 -14.62 3.38
N GLN A 286 -3.36 -15.00 2.36
CA GLN A 286 -3.32 -16.39 1.87
C GLN A 286 -2.77 -17.38 2.91
N GLU A 287 -1.81 -16.98 3.74
CA GLU A 287 -1.34 -17.86 4.82
C GLU A 287 -2.43 -18.08 5.88
N LYS A 288 -3.17 -17.04 6.24
CA LYS A 288 -4.18 -17.11 7.31
C LYS A 288 -5.52 -17.68 6.85
N ASN A 289 -5.89 -17.44 5.61
CA ASN A 289 -7.13 -17.90 5.01
C ASN A 289 -6.92 -19.21 4.24
N ILE A 290 -6.43 -20.24 4.94
CA ILE A 290 -6.19 -21.57 4.35
C ILE A 290 -7.49 -22.11 3.73
N GLY A 291 -7.43 -22.49 2.46
CA GLY A 291 -8.57 -23.03 1.71
C GLY A 291 -9.45 -21.98 1.03
N PHE A 292 -9.15 -20.69 1.17
CA PHE A 292 -9.84 -19.61 0.46
C PHE A 292 -9.03 -19.15 -0.77
N LEU A 293 -9.76 -18.71 -1.80
CA LEU A 293 -9.15 -18.06 -2.96
C LEU A 293 -8.66 -16.65 -2.60
N PRO A 294 -7.65 -16.12 -3.33
CA PRO A 294 -7.23 -14.74 -3.16
C PRO A 294 -8.36 -13.73 -3.20
N GLY A 295 -8.41 -12.87 -2.19
CA GLY A 295 -9.49 -11.89 -1.99
C GLY A 295 -10.62 -12.40 -1.09
N GLU A 296 -10.66 -13.69 -0.75
CA GLU A 296 -11.65 -14.31 0.13
C GLU A 296 -11.07 -14.67 1.51
N GLY A 297 -11.93 -15.16 2.41
CA GLY A 297 -11.57 -15.57 3.76
C GLY A 297 -11.67 -14.45 4.81
N PRO A 298 -11.83 -14.83 6.10
CA PRO A 298 -12.18 -13.90 7.18
C PRO A 298 -11.01 -13.05 7.68
N PHE A 299 -9.76 -13.51 7.55
CA PHE A 299 -8.58 -12.75 7.96
C PHE A 299 -8.33 -11.60 6.99
N VAL A 300 -8.06 -10.40 7.52
CA VAL A 300 -7.73 -9.20 6.74
C VAL A 300 -6.35 -8.69 7.14
N ALA A 301 -5.45 -8.56 6.16
CA ALA A 301 -4.11 -8.02 6.38
C ALA A 301 -3.92 -6.75 5.54
N GLY A 302 -3.83 -5.59 6.19
CA GLY A 302 -3.58 -4.30 5.54
C GLY A 302 -2.15 -3.85 5.73
N PHE A 303 -1.45 -3.57 4.63
CA PHE A 303 -0.15 -2.89 4.65
C PHE A 303 -0.35 -1.45 4.14
N SER A 304 -0.34 -0.51 5.08
CA SER A 304 -0.57 0.91 4.83
C SER A 304 0.73 1.64 4.52
N SER A 305 0.59 2.69 3.72
CA SER A 305 1.64 3.69 3.51
C SER A 305 2.01 4.40 4.82
N SER A 306 3.27 4.85 4.89
CA SER A 306 3.82 5.70 5.97
C SER A 306 4.38 6.99 5.37
N ASN A 307 5.42 7.56 5.95
CA ASN A 307 6.24 8.65 5.40
C ASN A 307 7.19 8.15 4.30
N LEU A 308 6.62 7.76 3.16
CA LEU A 308 7.33 7.12 2.06
C LEU A 308 7.95 8.09 1.04
N GLY A 309 7.84 9.42 1.22
CA GLY A 309 8.09 10.43 0.19
C GLY A 309 9.44 10.36 -0.53
N ASP A 310 10.50 9.96 0.16
CA ASP A 310 11.85 9.80 -0.42
C ASP A 310 12.33 8.33 -0.38
N SER A 311 11.42 7.38 -0.18
CA SER A 311 11.71 5.96 0.05
C SER A 311 11.27 5.09 -1.13
N SER A 312 12.24 4.54 -1.86
CA SER A 312 12.05 3.70 -3.04
C SER A 312 12.22 2.20 -2.73
N PRO A 313 11.46 1.30 -3.37
CA PRO A 313 11.67 -0.15 -3.28
C PRO A 313 12.79 -0.66 -4.21
N ASN A 314 13.31 0.21 -5.08
CA ASN A 314 14.30 -0.13 -6.10
C ASN A 314 15.71 -0.11 -5.49
N ILE A 315 15.98 -1.11 -4.63
CA ILE A 315 17.13 -1.15 -3.72
C ILE A 315 18.49 -1.39 -4.38
N LEU A 316 18.55 -1.78 -5.66
CA LEU A 316 19.83 -1.82 -6.40
C LEU A 316 20.34 -0.40 -6.74
N GLY A 317 19.48 0.61 -6.58
CA GLY A 317 19.84 2.01 -6.74
C GLY A 317 19.92 2.48 -8.19
N PRO A 318 20.11 3.78 -8.39
CA PRO A 318 20.04 4.40 -9.70
C PRO A 318 21.32 4.26 -10.52
N VAL A 319 21.17 3.80 -11.76
CA VAL A 319 22.25 3.68 -12.74
C VAL A 319 21.82 4.26 -14.09
N CYS A 320 22.79 4.63 -14.91
CA CYS A 320 22.60 5.01 -16.30
C CYS A 320 22.39 3.76 -17.14
N VAL A 321 21.17 3.53 -17.62
CA VAL A 321 20.80 2.27 -18.29
C VAL A 321 21.55 2.02 -19.61
N ASN A 322 22.07 3.08 -20.21
CA ASN A 322 22.84 3.03 -21.45
C ASN A 322 24.34 2.74 -21.25
N THR A 323 24.92 3.10 -20.09
CA THR A 323 26.38 2.95 -19.83
C THR A 323 26.71 2.03 -18.65
N GLY A 324 25.77 1.78 -17.74
CA GLY A 324 25.99 1.09 -16.47
C GLY A 324 26.65 1.96 -15.39
N GLU A 325 26.93 3.23 -15.66
CA GLU A 325 27.54 4.14 -14.70
C GLU A 325 26.56 4.57 -13.59
N LYS A 326 27.09 5.06 -12.47
CA LYS A 326 26.25 5.66 -11.43
C LYS A 326 25.68 6.99 -11.93
N CYS A 327 24.39 7.23 -11.64
CA CYS A 327 23.80 8.53 -11.93
C CYS A 327 24.47 9.66 -11.13
N ASP A 328 24.36 10.89 -11.64
CA ASP A 328 24.71 12.09 -10.89
C ASP A 328 23.95 12.17 -9.56
N TYR A 329 24.69 12.46 -8.49
CA TYR A 329 24.18 12.36 -7.11
C TYR A 329 23.12 13.42 -6.78
N LEU A 330 23.26 14.64 -7.32
CA LEU A 330 22.35 15.76 -7.03
C LEU A 330 21.18 15.83 -8.02
N ASN A 331 21.44 15.63 -9.31
CA ASN A 331 20.47 15.86 -10.37
C ASN A 331 19.77 14.58 -10.81
N SER A 332 20.29 13.41 -10.41
CA SER A 332 19.84 12.09 -10.86
C SER A 332 19.78 11.99 -12.38
N SER A 333 20.84 12.44 -13.05
CA SER A 333 20.97 12.43 -14.52
C SER A 333 22.20 11.66 -14.96
N CYS A 334 22.26 11.35 -16.25
CA CYS A 334 23.38 10.67 -16.89
C CYS A 334 24.10 11.60 -17.87
N PRO A 335 25.44 11.51 -18.01
CA PRO A 335 26.20 12.31 -18.97
C PRO A 335 25.68 12.17 -20.41
N ILE A 336 25.24 10.97 -20.77
CA ILE A 336 24.64 10.66 -22.06
C ILE A 336 23.16 10.32 -21.82
N GLY A 337 22.25 11.06 -22.47
CA GLY A 337 20.80 10.86 -22.39
C GLY A 337 20.09 11.51 -21.19
N GLY A 338 20.83 12.16 -20.29
CA GLY A 338 20.24 13.04 -19.27
C GLY A 338 19.41 12.30 -18.22
N LYS A 339 18.32 12.92 -17.76
CA LYS A 339 17.49 12.38 -16.66
C LYS A 339 16.79 11.06 -16.99
N LYS A 340 16.36 10.89 -18.25
CA LYS A 340 15.58 9.71 -18.68
C LYS A 340 16.34 8.40 -18.55
N GLU A 341 17.65 8.44 -18.76
CA GLU A 341 18.51 7.26 -18.68
C GLU A 341 18.88 6.87 -17.24
N CYS A 342 18.62 7.74 -16.27
CA CYS A 342 18.90 7.45 -14.86
C CYS A 342 17.70 6.78 -14.17
N LEU A 343 17.76 5.45 -14.02
CA LEU A 343 16.70 4.62 -13.44
C LEU A 343 17.23 3.75 -12.31
N ALA A 344 16.40 3.55 -11.28
CA ALA A 344 16.67 2.63 -10.18
C ALA A 344 15.98 1.28 -10.43
N PHE A 345 16.62 0.19 -9.99
CA PHE A 345 16.13 -1.17 -10.19
C PHE A 345 15.81 -1.88 -8.88
N GLY A 346 14.75 -2.68 -8.91
CA GLY A 346 14.42 -3.63 -7.86
C GLY A 346 15.36 -4.84 -7.83
N PRO A 347 15.24 -5.70 -6.81
CA PRO A 347 16.19 -6.80 -6.59
C PRO A 347 15.94 -8.06 -7.45
N GLY A 348 14.81 -8.14 -8.17
CA GLY A 348 14.44 -9.30 -8.97
C GLY A 348 14.93 -9.22 -10.42
N GLU A 349 14.77 -10.32 -11.16
CA GLU A 349 15.12 -10.37 -12.59
C GLU A 349 14.20 -9.48 -13.44
N ASP A 350 12.95 -9.30 -13.00
CA ASP A 350 11.98 -8.39 -13.60
C ASP A 350 11.20 -7.59 -12.53
N MET A 351 10.26 -6.76 -12.99
CA MET A 351 9.43 -5.94 -12.11
C MET A 351 8.46 -6.77 -11.24
N PHE A 352 7.96 -7.91 -11.73
CA PHE A 352 7.04 -8.77 -10.99
C PHE A 352 7.77 -9.47 -9.85
N GLU A 353 8.97 -9.98 -10.12
CA GLU A 353 9.83 -10.58 -9.10
C GLU A 353 10.33 -9.53 -8.12
N SER A 354 10.75 -8.36 -8.58
CA SER A 354 11.12 -7.25 -7.69
C SER A 354 9.96 -6.89 -6.74
N THR A 355 8.75 -6.79 -7.28
CA THR A 355 7.54 -6.52 -6.48
C THR A 355 7.27 -7.63 -5.46
N ARG A 356 7.37 -8.89 -5.89
CA ARG A 356 7.24 -10.06 -5.03
C ARG A 356 8.26 -10.05 -3.90
N MET A 357 9.54 -9.87 -4.19
CA MET A 357 10.63 -9.92 -3.21
C MET A 357 10.48 -8.82 -2.14
N ILE A 358 10.21 -7.58 -2.56
CA ILE A 358 10.02 -6.46 -1.62
C ILE A 358 8.78 -6.69 -0.76
N GLY A 359 7.67 -7.11 -1.36
CA GLY A 359 6.46 -7.45 -0.61
C GLY A 359 6.64 -8.64 0.33
N GLU A 360 7.38 -9.67 -0.08
CA GLU A 360 7.64 -10.87 0.71
C GLU A 360 8.48 -10.55 1.95
N ASN A 361 9.46 -9.65 1.81
CA ASN A 361 10.27 -9.18 2.93
C ASN A 361 9.40 -8.48 3.99
N MET A 362 8.47 -7.62 3.57
CA MET A 362 7.50 -6.97 4.46
C MET A 362 6.57 -7.99 5.12
N TYR A 363 6.02 -8.92 4.35
CA TYR A 363 5.15 -9.97 4.87
C TYR A 363 5.86 -10.85 5.92
N LYS A 364 7.07 -11.34 5.61
CA LYS A 364 7.85 -12.17 6.54
C LYS A 364 8.15 -11.43 7.84
N LYS A 365 8.53 -10.15 7.76
CA LYS A 365 8.80 -9.36 8.97
C LYS A 365 7.52 -9.11 9.76
N ALA A 366 6.42 -8.77 9.11
CA ALA A 366 5.14 -8.60 9.78
C ALA A 366 4.67 -9.88 10.46
N LYS A 367 4.86 -11.04 9.83
CA LYS A 367 4.54 -12.37 10.39
C LYS A 367 5.35 -12.69 11.66
N GLU A 368 6.65 -12.41 11.62
CA GLU A 368 7.54 -12.53 12.79
C GLU A 368 7.02 -11.67 13.96
N LEU A 369 6.70 -10.41 13.67
CA LEU A 369 6.19 -9.47 14.66
C LEU A 369 4.80 -9.86 15.17
N TYR A 370 3.92 -10.36 14.30
CA TYR A 370 2.56 -10.80 14.63
C TYR A 370 2.56 -11.98 15.61
N SER A 371 3.51 -12.89 15.40
CA SER A 371 3.68 -14.08 16.24
C SER A 371 4.29 -13.76 17.61
N SER A 372 5.12 -12.71 17.68
CA SER A 372 5.82 -12.29 18.89
C SER A 372 5.19 -11.08 19.62
N ALA A 373 4.06 -10.55 19.13
CA ALA A 373 3.37 -9.40 19.72
C ALA A 373 2.82 -9.73 21.11
N LYS A 374 3.32 -9.02 22.13
CA LYS A 374 2.93 -9.18 23.55
C LYS A 374 2.37 -7.90 24.18
N GLN A 375 2.70 -6.74 23.63
CA GLN A 375 2.24 -5.46 24.15
C GLN A 375 0.79 -5.26 23.73
N GLU A 376 -0.13 -5.39 24.67
CA GLU A 376 -1.54 -5.09 24.44
C GLU A 376 -1.80 -3.59 24.55
N LEU A 377 -2.67 -3.08 23.67
CA LEU A 377 -3.17 -1.71 23.72
C LEU A 377 -4.41 -1.65 24.61
N HIS A 378 -4.40 -0.74 25.58
CA HIS A 378 -5.54 -0.45 26.44
C HIS A 378 -5.82 1.05 26.45
N GLY A 379 -7.05 1.41 26.78
CA GLY A 379 -7.47 2.79 26.97
C GLY A 379 -8.52 3.25 25.97
N PRO A 380 -8.93 4.52 26.07
CA PRO A 380 -9.98 5.08 25.24
C PRO A 380 -9.53 5.25 23.78
N VAL A 381 -10.53 5.29 22.90
CA VAL A 381 -10.39 5.64 21.50
C VAL A 381 -10.72 7.13 21.30
N TYR A 382 -9.96 7.84 20.47
CA TYR A 382 -10.27 9.21 20.08
C TYR A 382 -10.06 9.43 18.58
N GLY A 383 -10.85 10.34 18.01
CA GLY A 383 -10.63 10.91 16.69
C GLY A 383 -10.70 12.42 16.76
N ALA A 384 -9.69 13.11 16.24
CA ALA A 384 -9.64 14.56 16.14
C ALA A 384 -9.33 14.95 14.70
N HIS A 385 -10.10 15.90 14.15
CA HIS A 385 -10.03 16.33 12.76
C HIS A 385 -10.25 17.83 12.66
N GLN A 386 -9.57 18.45 11.70
CA GLN A 386 -9.86 19.81 11.25
C GLN A 386 -9.67 19.90 9.74
N TRP A 387 -10.46 20.78 9.12
CA TRP A 387 -10.08 21.32 7.82
C TRP A 387 -9.21 22.55 8.01
N VAL A 388 -8.15 22.66 7.21
CA VAL A 388 -7.17 23.73 7.32
C VAL A 388 -7.00 24.37 5.95
N ASN A 389 -7.08 25.69 5.89
CA ASN A 389 -6.68 26.41 4.69
C ASN A 389 -5.15 26.53 4.65
N MET A 390 -4.49 25.63 3.92
CA MET A 390 -3.03 25.56 3.89
C MET A 390 -2.38 26.67 3.04
N THR A 391 -3.14 27.58 2.43
CA THR A 391 -2.58 28.63 1.57
C THR A 391 -2.05 29.86 2.31
N ASP A 392 -2.35 29.99 3.61
CA ASP A 392 -2.03 31.20 4.40
C ASP A 392 -1.83 30.90 5.90
N GLU A 393 -1.22 29.76 6.22
CA GLU A 393 -0.94 29.35 7.59
C GLU A 393 0.30 30.08 8.11
N THR A 394 0.14 30.86 9.19
CA THR A 394 1.27 31.45 9.92
C THR A 394 1.85 30.44 10.90
N VAL A 395 3.17 30.28 10.89
CA VAL A 395 3.89 29.29 11.70
C VAL A 395 4.99 29.97 12.51
N PRO A 396 4.99 29.91 13.85
CA PRO A 396 6.08 30.41 14.67
C PRO A 396 7.29 29.48 14.50
N LEU A 397 8.40 30.02 14.00
CA LEU A 397 9.67 29.29 13.86
C LEU A 397 10.49 29.40 15.14
N ASN A 398 10.38 30.54 15.82
CA ASN A 398 10.90 30.77 17.16
C ASN A 398 10.06 31.88 17.84
N SER A 399 10.50 32.38 19.00
CA SER A 399 9.77 33.41 19.76
C SER A 399 9.63 34.76 19.04
N THR A 400 10.46 35.05 18.03
CA THR A 400 10.51 36.35 17.35
C THR A 400 10.30 36.28 15.83
N HIS A 401 10.36 35.08 15.23
CA HIS A 401 10.24 34.88 13.79
C HIS A 401 9.10 33.93 13.45
N THR A 402 8.31 34.32 12.46
CA THR A 402 7.22 33.52 11.89
C THR A 402 7.49 33.25 10.42
N GLY A 403 7.24 32.01 9.99
CA GLY A 403 7.08 31.65 8.59
C GLY A 403 5.61 31.70 8.18
N ARG A 404 5.36 31.57 6.88
CA ARG A 404 4.01 31.45 6.31
C ARG A 404 4.01 30.37 5.23
N THR A 405 2.90 29.65 5.10
CA THR A 405 2.67 28.83 3.90
C THR A 405 2.28 29.69 2.70
N CYS A 406 2.27 29.07 1.54
CA CYS A 406 2.03 29.71 0.25
C CYS A 406 0.81 29.11 -0.46
N LYS A 407 0.25 29.85 -1.42
CA LYS A 407 -0.64 29.26 -2.43
C LYS A 407 0.08 28.11 -3.14
N PRO A 408 -0.62 27.02 -3.52
CA PRO A 408 0.05 25.83 -4.02
C PRO A 408 0.82 26.09 -5.33
N ALA A 409 2.09 25.67 -5.39
CA ALA A 409 2.90 25.73 -6.61
C ALA A 409 3.88 24.56 -6.75
N LEU A 410 4.07 24.10 -7.99
CA LEU A 410 5.03 23.05 -8.36
C LEU A 410 6.29 23.67 -8.97
N GLY A 411 7.45 23.17 -8.57
CA GLY A 411 8.75 23.64 -9.09
C GLY A 411 9.16 22.98 -10.40
N HIS A 412 10.20 23.48 -11.07
CA HIS A 412 10.74 22.86 -12.30
C HIS A 412 11.07 21.37 -12.14
N SER A 413 11.72 20.99 -11.03
CA SER A 413 12.06 19.58 -10.77
C SER A 413 10.87 18.65 -10.53
N PHE A 414 9.62 19.14 -10.44
CA PHE A 414 8.43 18.29 -10.54
C PHE A 414 8.38 17.58 -11.89
N ALA A 415 8.70 18.28 -12.98
CA ALA A 415 8.66 17.72 -14.33
C ALA A 415 9.82 16.74 -14.60
N ALA A 416 10.84 16.68 -13.73
CA ALA A 416 11.97 15.74 -13.85
C ALA A 416 11.61 14.30 -13.46
N GLY A 417 10.51 14.11 -12.72
CA GLY A 417 10.19 12.82 -12.08
C GLY A 417 11.31 12.34 -11.15
N THR A 418 11.35 11.03 -10.88
CA THR A 418 12.32 10.41 -9.96
C THR A 418 13.18 9.36 -10.65
N THR A 419 14.00 8.65 -9.90
CA THR A 419 14.70 7.45 -10.39
C THR A 419 13.77 6.25 -10.53
N ASP A 420 12.58 6.28 -9.90
CA ASP A 420 11.57 5.22 -9.99
C ASP A 420 10.62 5.40 -11.20
N GLY A 421 10.62 6.61 -11.77
CA GLY A 421 9.85 6.98 -12.94
C GLY A 421 10.29 8.36 -13.41
N GLY A 422 11.07 8.40 -14.48
CA GLY A 422 11.58 9.65 -15.05
C GLY A 422 10.48 10.51 -15.67
N GLY A 423 10.66 11.82 -15.58
CA GLY A 423 9.80 12.80 -16.23
C GLY A 423 10.18 13.06 -17.69
N GLU A 424 9.43 13.95 -18.32
CA GLU A 424 9.57 14.30 -19.73
C GLU A 424 10.42 15.56 -19.94
N PHE A 425 10.79 15.84 -21.19
CA PHE A 425 11.44 17.09 -21.62
C PHE A 425 12.77 17.46 -20.94
N ASN A 426 13.51 16.48 -20.43
CA ASN A 426 14.87 16.64 -19.85
C ASN A 426 14.98 17.62 -18.68
N PHE A 427 13.89 17.87 -17.94
CA PHE A 427 13.99 18.51 -16.64
C PHE A 427 14.91 17.70 -15.71
N MET A 428 15.70 18.40 -14.92
CA MET A 428 16.59 17.79 -13.92
C MET A 428 16.07 18.05 -12.51
N GLN A 429 16.42 17.15 -11.59
CA GLN A 429 16.18 17.41 -10.17
C GLN A 429 17.23 18.39 -9.63
N GLY A 430 16.91 19.07 -8.54
CA GLY A 430 17.87 19.95 -7.87
C GLY A 430 17.88 21.37 -8.41
N ASP A 431 16.90 21.76 -9.24
CA ASP A 431 16.88 23.07 -9.88
C ASP A 431 16.32 24.15 -8.94
N THR A 432 17.15 25.15 -8.65
CA THR A 432 16.84 26.31 -7.82
C THR A 432 16.79 27.64 -8.59
N ASN A 433 17.11 27.63 -9.89
CA ASN A 433 17.19 28.83 -10.72
C ASN A 433 16.07 28.90 -11.76
N GLY A 434 15.56 27.75 -12.20
CA GLY A 434 14.62 27.66 -13.31
C GLY A 434 15.33 27.77 -14.66
N ASP A 435 14.52 27.77 -15.70
CA ASP A 435 14.95 27.83 -17.09
C ASP A 435 14.14 28.91 -17.83
N PRO A 436 14.79 29.95 -18.41
CA PRO A 436 14.09 31.05 -19.06
C PRO A 436 13.19 30.64 -20.24
N PHE A 437 13.50 29.52 -20.91
CA PHE A 437 12.68 29.02 -22.01
C PHE A 437 11.37 28.44 -21.46
N TRP A 438 11.43 27.60 -20.42
CA TRP A 438 10.24 27.05 -19.77
C TRP A 438 9.42 28.11 -19.04
N ASP A 439 10.07 29.10 -18.43
CA ASP A 439 9.39 30.23 -17.80
C ASP A 439 8.62 31.05 -18.84
N GLY A 440 9.21 31.29 -20.02
CA GLY A 440 8.52 31.96 -21.12
C GLY A 440 7.31 31.18 -21.64
N ILE A 441 7.40 29.86 -21.76
CA ILE A 441 6.26 28.99 -22.15
C ILE A 441 5.17 29.04 -21.08
N ARG A 442 5.53 28.89 -19.80
CA ARG A 442 4.58 29.00 -18.68
C ARG A 442 3.84 30.33 -18.74
N ASP A 443 4.56 31.44 -18.86
CA ASP A 443 3.97 32.78 -18.82
C ASP A 443 3.03 33.02 -20.01
N ALA A 444 3.39 32.51 -21.20
CA ALA A 444 2.57 32.62 -22.40
C ALA A 444 1.29 31.76 -22.36
N VAL A 445 1.34 30.57 -21.72
CA VAL A 445 0.24 29.60 -21.75
C VAL A 445 -0.65 29.69 -20.51
N LEU A 446 -0.06 29.92 -19.34
CA LEU A 446 -0.72 29.83 -18.03
C LEU A 446 -0.74 31.15 -17.26
N GLY A 447 0.07 32.13 -17.69
CA GLY A 447 0.29 33.39 -16.99
C GLY A 447 1.44 33.31 -15.96
N PRO A 448 2.12 34.44 -15.69
CA PRO A 448 3.23 34.47 -14.75
C PRO A 448 2.77 34.32 -13.29
N PRO A 449 3.54 33.62 -12.43
CA PRO A 449 3.28 33.57 -11.00
C PRO A 449 3.37 34.98 -10.41
N SER A 450 2.52 35.28 -9.42
CA SER A 450 2.59 36.58 -8.75
C SER A 450 3.93 36.77 -8.01
N ASN A 451 4.31 38.03 -7.79
CA ASN A 451 5.51 38.36 -7.00
C ASN A 451 5.43 37.81 -5.56
N GLU A 452 4.23 37.78 -4.98
CA GLU A 452 3.99 37.22 -3.64
C GLU A 452 4.23 35.71 -3.63
N THR A 453 3.63 34.97 -4.57
CA THR A 453 3.79 33.52 -4.68
C THR A 453 5.25 33.15 -4.97
N THR A 454 5.91 33.87 -5.89
CA THR A 454 7.34 33.69 -6.19
C THR A 454 8.22 33.93 -4.98
N ALA A 455 7.99 35.01 -4.22
CA ALA A 455 8.77 35.31 -3.02
C ALA A 455 8.54 34.28 -1.91
N CYS A 456 7.29 33.85 -1.71
CA CYS A 456 6.93 32.86 -0.69
C CYS A 456 7.56 31.49 -0.96
N HIS A 457 7.70 31.12 -2.24
CA HIS A 457 8.21 29.80 -2.64
C HIS A 457 9.72 29.67 -2.69
N ARG A 458 10.50 30.74 -2.60
CA ARG A 458 11.96 30.67 -2.72
C ARG A 458 12.56 29.58 -1.81
N PRO A 459 13.55 28.80 -2.29
CA PRO A 459 14.25 28.92 -3.58
C PRO A 459 13.59 28.16 -4.75
N LYS A 460 12.33 27.69 -4.63
CA LYS A 460 11.66 26.95 -5.71
C LYS A 460 11.45 27.82 -6.95
N PRO A 461 11.99 27.43 -8.14
CA PRO A 461 11.59 28.03 -9.40
C PRO A 461 10.25 27.45 -9.81
N ILE A 462 9.19 28.27 -9.81
CA ILE A 462 7.81 27.81 -10.03
C ILE A 462 7.61 27.41 -11.50
N LEU A 463 7.26 26.16 -11.77
CA LEU A 463 6.79 25.73 -13.09
C LEU A 463 5.28 25.91 -13.25
N PHE A 464 4.50 25.60 -12.21
CA PHE A 464 3.04 25.76 -12.20
C PHE A 464 2.57 26.47 -10.94
N SER A 465 1.99 27.68 -11.09
CA SER A 465 1.38 28.45 -9.99
C SER A 465 -0.05 27.97 -9.73
N THR A 466 -0.21 26.70 -9.39
CA THR A 466 -1.53 26.02 -9.34
C THR A 466 -2.58 26.67 -8.42
N GLY A 467 -2.16 27.41 -7.39
CA GLY A 467 -3.06 28.15 -6.49
C GLY A 467 -3.58 29.46 -7.08
N GLU A 468 -3.04 29.88 -8.21
CA GLU A 468 -3.50 31.03 -9.00
C GLU A 468 -4.24 30.59 -10.27
N MET A 469 -4.35 29.27 -10.49
CA MET A 469 -4.96 28.65 -11.67
C MET A 469 -6.32 28.05 -11.31
N ASN A 470 -7.40 28.73 -11.72
CA ASN A 470 -8.78 28.39 -11.33
C ASN A 470 -9.68 27.96 -12.50
N SER A 471 -9.14 27.85 -13.72
CA SER A 471 -9.89 27.45 -14.92
C SER A 471 -9.42 26.08 -15.45
N PRO A 472 -10.33 25.16 -15.83
CA PRO A 472 -11.79 25.25 -15.69
C PRO A 472 -12.27 25.16 -14.23
N LEU A 473 -11.45 24.58 -13.36
CA LEU A 473 -11.63 24.48 -11.90
C LEU A 473 -10.27 24.71 -11.21
N PRO A 474 -10.23 24.96 -9.89
CA PRO A 474 -8.97 25.03 -9.14
C PRO A 474 -8.05 23.84 -9.43
N TRP A 475 -6.77 24.12 -9.68
CA TRP A 475 -5.80 23.08 -10.07
C TRP A 475 -5.29 22.27 -8.89
N HIS A 476 -5.22 22.88 -7.71
CA HIS A 476 -4.84 22.23 -6.46
C HIS A 476 -5.78 22.60 -5.30
N PRO A 477 -5.85 21.75 -4.27
CA PRO A 477 -6.60 22.06 -3.05
C PRO A 477 -5.98 23.19 -2.25
N ALA A 478 -6.84 24.04 -1.69
CA ALA A 478 -6.50 24.99 -0.64
C ALA A 478 -6.85 24.43 0.76
N ILE A 479 -8.00 23.75 0.85
CA ILE A 479 -8.53 23.19 2.09
C ILE A 479 -8.10 21.73 2.20
N VAL A 480 -7.44 21.40 3.30
CA VAL A 480 -6.78 20.11 3.54
C VAL A 480 -7.26 19.51 4.86
N ASP A 481 -7.46 18.19 4.89
CA ASP A 481 -7.77 17.44 6.10
C ASP A 481 -6.50 17.20 6.93
N VAL A 482 -6.56 17.50 8.22
CA VAL A 482 -5.60 17.03 9.23
C VAL A 482 -6.34 16.18 10.25
N GLN A 483 -5.83 14.98 10.55
CA GLN A 483 -6.54 14.04 11.43
C GLN A 483 -5.60 13.15 12.24
N ILE A 484 -5.93 12.95 13.51
CA ILE A 484 -5.32 11.93 14.37
C ILE A 484 -6.42 11.03 14.91
N ILE A 485 -6.21 9.71 14.85
CA ILE A 485 -6.96 8.77 15.67
C ILE A 485 -6.02 8.13 16.70
N THR A 486 -6.51 7.90 17.92
CA THR A 486 -5.77 7.15 18.95
C THR A 486 -6.56 5.93 19.38
N ILE A 487 -5.84 4.84 19.63
CA ILE A 487 -6.37 3.59 20.18
C ILE A 487 -5.48 3.25 21.37
N GLY A 488 -5.95 3.57 22.58
CA GLY A 488 -5.10 3.52 23.75
C GLY A 488 -3.87 4.42 23.60
N SER A 489 -2.68 3.86 23.82
CA SER A 489 -1.39 4.55 23.69
C SER A 489 -0.83 4.64 22.26
N LEU A 490 -1.53 4.10 21.25
CA LEU A 490 -1.14 4.26 19.85
C LEU A 490 -1.84 5.48 19.23
N ALA A 491 -1.08 6.33 18.54
CA ALA A 491 -1.59 7.42 17.72
C ALA A 491 -1.27 7.18 16.24
N ILE A 492 -2.28 7.29 15.37
CA ILE A 492 -2.15 7.22 13.92
C ILE A 492 -2.35 8.64 13.36
N VAL A 493 -1.27 9.20 12.80
CA VAL A 493 -1.23 10.54 12.22
C VAL A 493 -1.51 10.43 10.72
N ALA A 494 -2.72 10.80 10.32
CA ALA A 494 -3.22 10.63 8.95
C ALA A 494 -2.81 11.82 8.08
N VAL A 495 -1.67 11.73 7.38
CA VAL A 495 -1.10 12.86 6.63
C VAL A 495 -1.58 12.91 5.16
N PRO A 496 -1.91 14.10 4.63
CA PRO A 496 -2.55 14.28 3.32
C PRO A 496 -1.58 14.30 2.12
N GLY A 497 -0.55 13.46 2.15
CA GLY A 497 0.46 13.40 1.10
C GLY A 497 1.73 12.69 1.55
N GLU A 498 2.80 12.90 0.81
CA GLU A 498 4.02 12.10 0.91
C GLU A 498 5.10 12.78 1.74
N PHE A 499 5.06 12.51 3.03
CA PHE A 499 6.10 12.95 3.95
C PHE A 499 7.40 12.23 3.64
N THR A 500 8.51 12.97 3.53
CA THR A 500 9.85 12.39 3.50
C THR A 500 10.20 11.71 4.82
N THR A 501 11.30 10.96 4.83
CA THR A 501 11.83 10.27 6.00
C THR A 501 11.95 11.22 7.19
N MET A 502 12.67 12.34 7.06
CA MET A 502 12.86 13.26 8.18
C MET A 502 11.59 14.04 8.54
N SER A 503 10.75 14.36 7.56
CA SER A 503 9.43 14.95 7.81
C SER A 503 8.57 14.05 8.70
N GLY A 504 8.53 12.75 8.41
CA GLY A 504 7.81 11.75 9.20
C GLY A 504 8.41 11.54 10.60
N ARG A 505 9.74 11.66 10.76
CA ARG A 505 10.40 11.61 12.08
C ARG A 505 10.00 12.80 12.95
N ARG A 506 10.12 14.02 12.42
CA ARG A 506 9.81 15.27 13.14
C ARG A 506 8.36 15.32 13.61
N ILE A 507 7.41 14.92 12.76
CA ILE A 507 5.99 14.93 13.14
C ILE A 507 5.66 13.86 14.20
N ARG A 508 6.24 12.65 14.11
CA ARG A 508 6.07 11.61 15.13
C ARG A 508 6.56 12.08 16.49
N GLU A 509 7.76 12.63 16.55
CA GLU A 509 8.33 13.16 17.79
C GLU A 509 7.50 14.33 18.36
N ALA A 510 7.06 15.25 17.50
CA ALA A 510 6.26 16.39 17.92
C ALA A 510 4.89 16.00 18.50
N VAL A 511 4.19 15.05 17.86
CA VAL A 511 2.90 14.52 18.34
C VAL A 511 3.09 13.72 19.61
N LYS A 512 4.10 12.84 19.66
CA LYS A 512 4.42 12.03 20.85
C LYS A 512 4.60 12.91 22.08
N LYS A 513 5.39 13.98 21.96
CA LYS A 513 5.65 14.94 23.04
C LYS A 513 4.38 15.61 23.58
N GLU A 514 3.39 15.90 22.73
CA GLU A 514 2.12 16.51 23.16
C GLU A 514 1.18 15.50 23.82
N LEU A 515 1.24 14.22 23.43
CA LEU A 515 0.44 13.17 24.05
C LEU A 515 0.97 12.77 25.42
N GLU A 516 2.30 12.57 25.54
CA GLU A 516 2.96 12.07 26.75
C GLU A 516 2.92 13.05 27.95
N VAL A 517 2.35 14.24 27.79
CA VAL A 517 2.05 15.15 28.93
C VAL A 517 0.97 14.60 29.85
N LYS A 518 0.25 13.56 29.42
CA LYS A 518 -0.76 12.84 30.21
C LYS A 518 -0.35 11.40 30.39
N GLU A 519 -0.55 10.90 31.61
CA GLU A 519 -0.24 9.52 32.00
C GLU A 519 -0.99 8.48 31.15
N SER A 520 -2.22 8.80 30.69
CA SER A 520 -3.01 7.92 29.82
C SER A 520 -2.35 7.62 28.47
N PHE A 521 -1.36 8.43 28.07
CA PHE A 521 -0.59 8.26 26.84
C PHE A 521 0.90 8.02 27.14
N ALA A 522 1.25 7.59 28.36
CA ALA A 522 2.64 7.25 28.69
C ALA A 522 3.20 6.24 27.69
N ASN A 523 4.43 6.49 27.20
CA ASN A 523 5.09 5.67 26.17
C ASN A 523 4.30 5.57 24.87
N ALA A 524 3.64 6.65 24.44
CA ALA A 524 2.86 6.66 23.21
C ALA A 524 3.70 6.20 22.01
N GLU A 525 3.13 5.29 21.21
CA GLU A 525 3.66 4.95 19.90
C GLU A 525 2.93 5.83 18.87
N VAL A 526 3.68 6.46 17.96
CA VAL A 526 3.10 7.33 16.94
C VAL A 526 3.51 6.80 15.57
N VAL A 527 2.52 6.43 14.77
CA VAL A 527 2.71 6.02 13.38
C VAL A 527 2.20 7.11 12.44
N VAL A 528 2.86 7.26 11.30
CA VAL A 528 2.39 8.10 10.19
C VAL A 528 1.66 7.20 9.22
N ALA A 529 0.45 7.59 8.83
CA ALA A 529 -0.26 6.99 7.71
C ALA A 529 -0.26 8.00 6.56
N GLY A 530 0.40 7.65 5.46
CA GLY A 530 0.51 8.51 4.28
C GLY A 530 -0.79 8.54 3.48
N LEU A 531 -0.86 9.45 2.50
CA LEU A 531 -1.91 9.47 1.48
C LEU A 531 -3.33 9.53 2.02
N CYS A 532 -3.49 10.17 3.18
CA CYS A 532 -4.73 10.15 3.91
C CYS A 532 -5.67 11.26 3.45
N ASN A 533 -6.93 10.92 3.22
CA ASN A 533 -8.08 11.80 3.10
C ASN A 533 -8.12 12.73 1.87
N ILE A 534 -6.99 13.34 1.52
CA ILE A 534 -6.77 14.19 0.35
C ILE A 534 -5.29 14.11 -0.03
N TYR A 535 -4.99 14.25 -1.32
CA TYR A 535 -3.64 14.27 -1.82
C TYR A 535 -3.14 15.70 -2.09
N THR A 536 -2.02 16.07 -1.44
CA THR A 536 -1.36 17.37 -1.60
C THR A 536 0.11 17.24 -1.98
N HIS A 537 0.46 16.23 -2.78
CA HIS A 537 1.84 15.93 -3.18
C HIS A 537 2.77 15.66 -1.98
N TYR A 538 3.98 16.22 -1.99
CA TYR A 538 5.07 15.85 -1.09
C TYR A 538 5.19 16.85 0.05
N ILE A 539 5.78 16.39 1.15
CA ILE A 539 6.12 17.23 2.30
C ILE A 539 7.57 16.92 2.67
N THR A 540 8.44 17.88 2.37
CA THR A 540 9.85 17.88 2.75
C THR A 540 10.09 18.69 4.02
N THR A 541 11.22 18.46 4.68
CA THR A 541 11.71 19.42 5.68
C THR A 541 12.05 20.76 5.01
N TYR A 542 12.22 21.81 5.83
CA TYR A 542 12.67 23.11 5.32
C TYR A 542 14.02 22.97 4.60
N GLU A 543 14.91 22.15 5.16
CA GLU A 543 16.26 21.89 4.69
C GLU A 543 16.25 21.09 3.39
N GLU A 544 15.51 19.99 3.33
CA GLU A 544 15.32 19.21 2.10
C GLU A 544 14.69 20.05 0.98
N TYR A 545 13.76 20.95 1.31
CA TYR A 545 13.13 21.88 0.37
C TYR A 545 14.16 22.77 -0.33
N GLN A 546 15.22 23.21 0.36
CA GLN A 546 16.22 24.11 -0.23
C GLN A 546 16.96 23.49 -1.41
N ILE A 547 17.05 22.17 -1.46
CA ILE A 547 17.76 21.45 -2.53
C ILE A 547 16.91 21.37 -3.81
N GLN A 548 15.58 21.46 -3.72
CA GLN A 548 14.67 21.38 -4.88
C GLN A 548 14.86 20.13 -5.76
N ARG A 549 15.11 18.97 -5.15
CA ARG A 549 14.82 17.68 -5.80
C ARG A 549 13.32 17.50 -6.01
N TYR A 550 12.91 16.39 -6.63
CA TYR A 550 11.52 16.15 -7.00
C TYR A 550 10.53 16.38 -5.83
N GLU A 551 10.85 15.86 -4.65
CA GLU A 551 10.02 16.01 -3.46
C GLU A 551 9.92 17.49 -3.02
N GLY A 552 11.04 18.23 -3.01
CA GLY A 552 11.07 19.65 -2.65
C GLY A 552 10.34 20.54 -3.65
N ALA A 553 10.45 20.24 -4.93
CA ALA A 553 9.68 20.89 -6.00
C ALA A 553 8.18 20.58 -5.87
N SER A 554 7.83 19.42 -5.34
CA SER A 554 6.46 18.95 -5.13
C SER A 554 5.89 19.27 -3.73
N THR A 555 6.63 19.98 -2.87
CA THR A 555 6.11 20.54 -1.61
C THR A 555 5.30 21.80 -1.88
N ILE A 556 4.00 21.62 -2.15
CA ILE A 556 3.19 22.63 -2.84
C ILE A 556 2.91 23.89 -2.01
N PHE A 557 2.88 23.84 -0.68
CA PHE A 557 2.58 25.02 0.15
C PHE A 557 3.84 25.79 0.62
N GLY A 558 4.98 25.56 -0.03
CA GLY A 558 6.22 26.29 0.21
C GLY A 558 7.14 25.70 1.29
N PRO A 559 8.22 26.39 1.66
CA PRO A 559 9.28 25.85 2.52
C PRO A 559 8.81 25.54 3.96
N HIS A 560 7.71 26.15 4.41
CA HIS A 560 7.17 25.98 5.76
C HIS A 560 5.99 24.98 5.84
N THR A 561 5.76 24.21 4.77
CA THR A 561 4.68 23.20 4.71
C THR A 561 4.76 22.22 5.88
N LEU A 562 5.93 21.61 6.13
CA LEU A 562 6.09 20.68 7.25
C LEU A 562 5.85 21.35 8.60
N SER A 563 6.37 22.56 8.82
CA SER A 563 6.22 23.27 10.08
C SER A 563 4.74 23.59 10.36
N ALA A 564 3.97 23.94 9.32
CA ALA A 564 2.52 24.14 9.43
C ALA A 564 1.79 22.83 9.80
N TYR A 565 2.15 21.71 9.18
CA TYR A 565 1.60 20.41 9.57
C TYR A 565 1.96 20.06 11.02
N ILE A 566 3.22 20.17 11.42
CA ILE A 566 3.64 19.93 12.82
C ILE A 566 2.82 20.79 13.79
N GLN A 567 2.63 22.08 13.51
CA GLN A 567 1.78 22.96 14.32
C GLN A 567 0.35 22.41 14.46
N ARG A 568 -0.30 22.06 13.34
CA ARG A 568 -1.69 21.58 13.32
C ARG A 568 -1.83 20.24 14.03
N TYR A 569 -0.94 19.29 13.78
CA TYR A 569 -0.97 17.98 14.43
C TYR A 569 -0.64 18.03 15.92
N ARG A 570 0.24 18.93 16.37
CA ARG A 570 0.43 19.21 17.80
C ARG A 570 -0.85 19.73 18.44
N GLY A 571 -1.57 20.62 17.75
CA GLY A 571 -2.88 21.12 18.20
C GLY A 571 -3.91 20.00 18.39
N LEU A 572 -4.01 19.09 17.42
CA LEU A 572 -4.88 17.90 17.52
C LEU A 572 -4.46 16.98 18.67
N ALA A 573 -3.17 16.66 18.77
CA ALA A 573 -2.62 15.79 19.82
C ALA A 573 -2.88 16.37 21.21
N LYS A 574 -2.65 17.67 21.38
CA LYS A 574 -2.95 18.38 22.63
C LYS A 574 -4.44 18.33 22.96
N ALA A 575 -5.33 18.55 21.99
CA ALA A 575 -6.77 18.47 22.23
C ALA A 575 -7.22 17.05 22.64
N ILE A 576 -6.62 16.01 22.07
CA ILE A 576 -6.83 14.62 22.49
C ILE A 576 -6.35 14.41 23.92
N ALA A 577 -5.10 14.77 24.23
CA ALA A 577 -4.52 14.61 25.56
C ALA A 577 -5.33 15.33 26.65
N HIS A 578 -5.81 16.54 26.36
CA HIS A 578 -6.56 17.36 27.32
C HIS A 578 -8.08 17.09 27.32
N GLY A 579 -8.60 16.24 26.44
CA GLY A 579 -10.03 15.97 26.33
C GLY A 579 -10.85 17.14 25.78
N THR A 580 -10.21 18.07 25.06
CA THR A 580 -10.81 19.30 24.53
C THR A 580 -11.08 19.25 23.02
N ILE A 581 -11.19 18.05 22.43
CA ILE A 581 -11.44 17.86 20.98
C ILE A 581 -12.66 18.65 20.50
N LYS A 582 -13.73 18.75 21.31
CA LYS A 582 -14.95 19.51 20.98
C LYS A 582 -14.73 21.01 20.84
N GLU A 583 -13.63 21.54 21.38
CA GLU A 583 -13.24 22.95 21.32
C GLU A 583 -12.42 23.27 20.07
N LEU A 584 -11.95 22.25 19.33
CA LEU A 584 -11.23 22.47 18.07
C LEU A 584 -12.16 23.14 17.05
N PRO A 585 -11.72 24.22 16.39
CA PRO A 585 -12.49 24.79 15.30
C PRO A 585 -12.58 23.79 14.16
N LYS A 586 -13.77 23.58 13.61
CA LYS A 586 -14.03 22.69 12.47
C LYS A 586 -13.19 23.07 11.22
N GLY A 587 -12.95 24.37 11.05
CA GLY A 587 -12.26 24.92 9.88
C GLY A 587 -13.18 25.09 8.67
N PRO A 588 -12.65 25.62 7.56
CA PRO A 588 -13.41 25.83 6.32
C PRO A 588 -13.78 24.50 5.67
N GLU A 589 -15.03 24.34 5.22
CA GLU A 589 -15.42 23.15 4.46
C GLU A 589 -14.74 23.11 3.07
N PRO A 590 -14.27 21.93 2.62
CA PRO A 590 -13.69 21.79 1.29
C PRO A 590 -14.77 21.86 0.20
N PRO A 591 -14.43 22.29 -1.01
CA PRO A 591 -15.37 22.29 -2.12
C PRO A 591 -15.68 20.87 -2.59
N PHE A 592 -16.90 20.69 -3.09
CA PHE A 592 -17.35 19.50 -3.82
C PHE A 592 -17.87 19.96 -5.18
N PHE A 593 -17.06 19.80 -6.24
CA PHE A 593 -17.41 20.34 -7.56
C PHE A 593 -18.51 19.52 -8.22
N ASP A 594 -19.45 20.19 -8.89
CA ASP A 594 -20.55 19.53 -9.59
C ASP A 594 -20.01 18.61 -10.72
N GLU A 595 -20.61 17.43 -10.90
CA GLU A 595 -20.13 16.43 -11.87
C GLU A 595 -20.12 16.97 -13.32
N ASP A 596 -21.04 17.86 -13.68
CA ASP A 596 -21.14 18.46 -15.02
C ASP A 596 -19.96 19.40 -15.36
N LYS A 597 -19.22 19.87 -14.34
CA LYS A 597 -18.00 20.66 -14.50
C LYS A 597 -16.74 19.80 -14.60
N LEU A 598 -16.82 18.51 -14.26
CA LEU A 598 -15.70 17.58 -14.32
C LEU A 598 -15.58 17.02 -15.75
N PHE A 599 -14.52 17.38 -16.47
CA PHE A 599 -14.33 16.91 -17.84
C PHE A 599 -13.95 15.42 -17.88
N ASN A 600 -14.32 14.73 -18.97
CA ASN A 600 -13.89 13.37 -19.26
C ASN A 600 -13.50 13.26 -20.74
N GLN A 601 -12.24 12.90 -21.01
CA GLN A 601 -11.69 12.75 -22.36
C GLN A 601 -11.51 11.28 -22.76
N VAL A 602 -11.84 10.33 -21.87
CA VAL A 602 -11.80 8.90 -22.16
C VAL A 602 -13.00 8.53 -23.02
N LYS A 603 -12.74 8.05 -24.24
CA LYS A 603 -13.79 7.59 -25.15
C LYS A 603 -14.43 6.30 -24.64
N ASP A 604 -15.73 6.15 -24.89
CA ASP A 604 -16.40 4.88 -24.68
C ASP A 604 -15.89 3.80 -25.63
N PRO A 605 -15.86 2.53 -25.21
CA PRO A 605 -15.45 1.46 -26.09
C PRO A 605 -16.47 1.30 -27.22
N VAL A 606 -15.95 1.06 -28.43
CA VAL A 606 -16.75 0.76 -29.60
C VAL A 606 -17.41 -0.62 -29.49
N ALA A 607 -18.32 -0.94 -30.41
CA ALA A 607 -18.84 -2.30 -30.52
C ALA A 607 -17.70 -3.28 -30.87
N ASP A 608 -17.73 -4.45 -30.26
CA ASP A 608 -16.75 -5.49 -30.49
C ASP A 608 -17.09 -6.30 -31.74
N VAL A 609 -16.05 -6.81 -32.39
CA VAL A 609 -16.15 -7.63 -33.59
C VAL A 609 -15.29 -8.87 -33.39
N ALA A 610 -15.86 -10.05 -33.57
CA ALA A 610 -15.09 -11.28 -33.66
C ALA A 610 -14.38 -11.37 -35.03
N PRO A 611 -13.19 -11.96 -35.14
CA PRO A 611 -12.61 -12.36 -36.42
C PRO A 611 -13.58 -13.21 -37.27
N ALA A 612 -13.38 -13.22 -38.60
CA ALA A 612 -14.20 -14.03 -39.49
C ALA A 612 -14.14 -15.51 -39.08
N ASP A 613 -15.29 -16.18 -39.13
CA ASP A 613 -15.45 -17.60 -38.78
C ASP A 613 -15.08 -17.96 -37.32
N THR A 614 -15.10 -16.98 -36.42
CA THR A 614 -14.91 -17.18 -34.97
C THR A 614 -16.02 -16.51 -34.16
N VAL A 615 -16.19 -16.93 -32.91
CA VAL A 615 -17.05 -16.29 -31.91
C VAL A 615 -16.24 -15.88 -30.67
N PHE A 616 -16.80 -14.99 -29.85
CA PHE A 616 -16.17 -14.61 -28.59
C PHE A 616 -16.04 -15.82 -27.66
N GLY A 617 -14.86 -16.02 -27.10
CA GLY A 617 -14.51 -17.21 -26.31
C GLY A 617 -13.76 -18.28 -27.10
N ASP A 618 -13.73 -18.22 -28.43
CA ASP A 618 -12.92 -19.13 -29.24
C ASP A 618 -11.43 -18.96 -28.96
N ILE A 619 -10.68 -20.06 -29.05
CA ILE A 619 -9.24 -20.10 -28.79
C ILE A 619 -8.48 -19.73 -30.07
N LEU A 620 -7.56 -18.77 -29.95
CA LEU A 620 -6.61 -18.37 -31.00
C LEU A 620 -5.26 -19.06 -30.83
N GLU A 621 -4.82 -19.24 -29.58
CA GLU A 621 -3.59 -19.97 -29.24
C GLU A 621 -3.88 -20.88 -28.04
N GLN A 622 -3.66 -22.17 -28.22
CA GLN A 622 -3.98 -23.21 -27.23
C GLN A 622 -2.80 -23.48 -26.27
N VAL A 623 -3.12 -23.96 -25.06
CA VAL A 623 -2.13 -24.49 -24.11
C VAL A 623 -1.40 -25.72 -24.66
N ASN A 624 -0.17 -25.97 -24.20
CA ASN A 624 0.49 -27.25 -24.40
C ASN A 624 -0.19 -28.34 -23.55
N PRO A 625 -0.16 -29.62 -23.98
CA PRO A 625 -0.80 -30.70 -23.25
C PRO A 625 -0.11 -31.04 -21.90
N VAL A 626 1.16 -30.68 -21.73
CA VAL A 626 1.93 -30.95 -20.50
C VAL A 626 2.86 -29.77 -20.21
N TYR A 627 2.93 -29.39 -18.93
CA TYR A 627 3.87 -28.41 -18.39
C TYR A 627 4.57 -28.95 -17.14
N LYS A 628 5.75 -28.42 -16.87
CA LYS A 628 6.42 -28.53 -15.58
C LYS A 628 6.06 -27.38 -14.65
N VAL A 629 6.14 -27.63 -13.35
CA VAL A 629 6.19 -26.54 -12.37
C VAL A 629 7.34 -25.57 -12.69
N GLY A 630 7.09 -24.27 -12.56
CA GLY A 630 8.00 -23.19 -12.98
C GLY A 630 7.83 -22.74 -14.44
N GLU A 631 7.11 -23.48 -15.27
CA GLU A 631 6.76 -23.04 -16.63
C GLU A 631 5.49 -22.17 -16.64
N ILE A 632 5.22 -21.54 -17.78
CA ILE A 632 4.06 -20.66 -17.98
C ILE A 632 3.07 -21.35 -18.92
N ALA A 633 1.89 -21.70 -18.41
CA ALA A 633 0.77 -22.10 -19.25
C ALA A 633 0.08 -20.86 -19.80
N SER A 634 -0.18 -20.81 -21.10
CA SER A 634 -0.81 -19.65 -21.72
C SER A 634 -1.82 -20.04 -22.79
N VAL A 635 -2.93 -19.31 -22.83
CA VAL A 635 -4.02 -19.45 -23.79
C VAL A 635 -4.49 -18.06 -24.22
N THR A 636 -4.78 -17.91 -25.51
CA THR A 636 -5.29 -16.66 -26.09
C THR A 636 -6.70 -16.88 -26.65
N PHE A 637 -7.65 -16.04 -26.27
CA PHE A 637 -9.05 -16.11 -26.69
C PHE A 637 -9.44 -14.90 -27.56
N VAL A 638 -10.41 -15.11 -28.46
CA VAL A 638 -11.20 -14.01 -29.05
C VAL A 638 -12.00 -13.35 -27.93
N ALA A 639 -11.83 -12.03 -27.75
CA ALA A 639 -12.36 -11.34 -26.58
C ALA A 639 -12.99 -9.99 -26.91
N GLY A 640 -13.98 -9.60 -26.11
CA GLY A 640 -14.54 -8.25 -26.09
C GLY A 640 -13.73 -7.31 -25.20
N ASN A 641 -14.00 -6.00 -25.27
CA ASN A 641 -13.38 -5.04 -24.36
C ASN A 641 -13.83 -5.27 -22.90
N PRO A 642 -12.89 -5.43 -21.93
CA PRO A 642 -13.22 -5.66 -20.52
C PRO A 642 -14.17 -4.62 -19.90
N ARG A 643 -14.18 -3.38 -20.41
CA ARG A 643 -15.10 -2.33 -19.95
C ARG A 643 -16.58 -2.65 -20.17
N HIS A 644 -16.91 -3.59 -21.07
CA HIS A 644 -18.29 -4.03 -21.26
C HIS A 644 -18.79 -4.98 -20.17
N SER A 645 -17.89 -5.51 -19.32
CA SER A 645 -18.28 -6.37 -18.20
C SER A 645 -18.91 -5.60 -17.03
N GLY A 646 -18.98 -4.27 -17.13
CA GLY A 646 -19.58 -3.40 -16.12
C GLY A 646 -18.80 -3.44 -14.81
N ASP A 647 -19.52 -3.59 -13.71
CA ASP A 647 -18.92 -3.79 -12.39
C ASP A 647 -18.42 -5.23 -12.26
N ILE A 648 -17.09 -5.35 -12.13
CA ILE A 648 -16.34 -6.61 -12.08
C ILE A 648 -16.00 -7.03 -10.65
N ARG A 649 -16.43 -6.27 -9.65
CA ARG A 649 -16.17 -6.61 -8.24
C ARG A 649 -16.89 -7.91 -7.88
N ASP A 650 -16.24 -8.72 -7.06
CA ASP A 650 -16.68 -10.07 -6.67
C ASP A 650 -16.88 -11.05 -7.86
N LYS A 651 -16.30 -10.74 -9.03
CA LYS A 651 -16.25 -11.59 -10.23
C LYS A 651 -14.79 -11.74 -10.68
N THR A 652 -14.52 -12.67 -11.59
CA THR A 652 -13.18 -12.86 -12.17
C THR A 652 -13.22 -12.90 -13.69
N PHE A 653 -12.18 -12.39 -14.36
CA PHE A 653 -11.93 -12.58 -15.79
C PHE A 653 -11.26 -13.91 -16.11
N VAL A 654 -10.67 -14.56 -15.10
CA VAL A 654 -9.83 -15.76 -15.26
C VAL A 654 -10.10 -16.76 -14.13
N THR A 655 -10.19 -18.05 -14.47
CA THR A 655 -9.97 -19.13 -13.49
C THR A 655 -8.91 -20.09 -14.01
N VAL A 656 -8.07 -20.57 -13.10
CA VAL A 656 -7.31 -21.82 -13.30
C VAL A 656 -7.99 -22.86 -12.44
N GLU A 657 -8.36 -23.97 -13.05
CA GLU A 657 -9.13 -25.02 -12.40
C GLU A 657 -8.37 -26.33 -12.44
N ARG A 658 -8.45 -27.08 -11.35
CA ARG A 658 -7.88 -28.42 -11.22
C ARG A 658 -9.00 -29.44 -11.25
N PHE A 659 -8.79 -30.51 -12.00
CA PHE A 659 -9.70 -31.63 -12.05
C PHE A 659 -9.45 -32.62 -10.90
N HIS A 660 -10.51 -33.00 -10.19
CA HIS A 660 -10.51 -34.02 -9.15
C HIS A 660 -11.13 -35.30 -9.67
N ASN A 661 -10.31 -36.34 -9.87
CA ASN A 661 -10.79 -37.64 -10.35
C ASN A 661 -11.80 -38.28 -9.40
N ASP A 662 -11.67 -38.06 -8.09
CA ASP A 662 -12.51 -38.70 -7.08
C ASP A 662 -13.95 -38.19 -7.09
N THR A 663 -14.18 -36.96 -7.54
CA THR A 663 -15.50 -36.30 -7.58
C THR A 663 -15.97 -35.98 -8.99
N ASP A 664 -15.18 -36.28 -10.03
CA ASP A 664 -15.44 -35.93 -11.43
C ASP A 664 -15.77 -34.45 -11.60
N SER A 665 -15.02 -33.58 -10.92
CA SER A 665 -15.33 -32.15 -10.82
C SER A 665 -14.11 -31.24 -10.97
N TRP A 666 -14.35 -30.00 -11.37
CA TRP A 666 -13.33 -28.95 -11.50
C TRP A 666 -13.40 -28.03 -10.28
N GLU A 667 -12.27 -27.86 -9.60
CA GLU A 667 -12.09 -26.93 -8.49
C GLU A 667 -11.28 -25.72 -8.96
N ILE A 668 -11.75 -24.51 -8.66
CA ILE A 668 -10.98 -23.28 -8.92
C ILE A 668 -9.82 -23.22 -7.92
N VAL A 669 -8.59 -23.11 -8.43
CA VAL A 669 -7.38 -22.97 -7.62
C VAL A 669 -6.72 -21.60 -7.74
N HIS A 670 -6.97 -20.88 -8.85
CA HIS A 670 -6.55 -19.49 -9.04
C HIS A 670 -7.62 -18.68 -9.77
N THR A 671 -7.63 -17.38 -9.51
CA THR A 671 -8.47 -16.34 -10.13
C THR A 671 -7.59 -15.19 -10.62
N ASP A 672 -8.18 -14.16 -11.23
CA ASP A 672 -7.45 -12.93 -11.63
C ASP A 672 -6.91 -12.10 -10.44
N ALA A 673 -7.22 -12.48 -9.20
CA ALA A 673 -6.59 -11.93 -7.99
C ALA A 673 -5.32 -12.69 -7.57
N SER A 674 -5.09 -13.89 -8.11
CA SER A 674 -3.93 -14.72 -7.79
C SER A 674 -2.67 -14.17 -8.44
N TRP A 675 -1.61 -14.04 -7.65
CA TRP A 675 -0.33 -13.46 -8.11
C TRP A 675 0.29 -14.23 -9.28
N GLU A 676 -0.01 -15.52 -9.35
CA GLU A 676 0.47 -16.47 -10.36
C GLU A 676 -0.24 -16.31 -11.71
N THR A 677 -1.37 -15.60 -11.76
CA THR A 677 -2.11 -15.38 -13.01
C THR A 677 -1.84 -14.00 -13.59
N ARG A 678 -1.85 -13.90 -14.91
CA ARG A 678 -1.81 -12.61 -15.63
C ARG A 678 -2.88 -12.61 -16.69
N PHE A 679 -3.77 -11.63 -16.61
CA PHE A 679 -4.80 -11.38 -17.61
C PHE A 679 -4.36 -10.19 -18.47
N HIS A 680 -4.15 -10.43 -19.76
CA HIS A 680 -3.82 -9.40 -20.73
C HIS A 680 -5.00 -9.17 -21.68
N TRP A 681 -5.40 -7.92 -21.86
CA TRP A 681 -6.31 -7.51 -22.93
C TRP A 681 -5.54 -6.79 -24.03
N ILE A 682 -5.59 -7.35 -25.22
CA ILE A 682 -4.85 -6.91 -26.40
C ILE A 682 -5.85 -6.29 -27.39
N LYS A 683 -5.76 -4.97 -27.53
CA LYS A 683 -6.60 -4.21 -28.46
C LYS A 683 -6.18 -4.47 -29.90
N GLY A 684 -7.14 -4.89 -30.73
CA GLY A 684 -6.98 -5.00 -32.18
C GLY A 684 -7.60 -3.82 -32.94
N LEU A 685 -7.70 -3.97 -34.26
CA LEU A 685 -8.32 -2.99 -35.16
C LEU A 685 -9.82 -3.24 -35.31
N ALA A 686 -10.57 -2.17 -35.63
CA ALA A 686 -11.98 -2.22 -36.01
C ALA A 686 -12.89 -3.00 -35.03
N GLY A 687 -12.68 -2.80 -33.72
CA GLY A 687 -13.48 -3.44 -32.67
C GLY A 687 -13.04 -4.87 -32.31
N ARG A 688 -12.00 -5.41 -32.94
CA ARG A 688 -11.45 -6.72 -32.55
C ARG A 688 -10.57 -6.58 -31.32
N SER A 689 -10.58 -7.59 -30.46
CA SER A 689 -9.59 -7.74 -29.39
C SER A 689 -9.37 -9.21 -29.03
N GLN A 690 -8.28 -9.43 -28.28
CA GLN A 690 -7.91 -10.75 -27.78
C GLN A 690 -7.64 -10.64 -26.28
N SER A 691 -7.85 -11.74 -25.57
CA SER A 691 -7.46 -11.88 -24.18
C SER A 691 -6.48 -13.02 -24.03
N LYS A 692 -5.25 -12.70 -23.61
CA LYS A 692 -4.23 -13.69 -23.30
C LYS A 692 -4.22 -13.89 -21.79
N VAL A 693 -4.34 -15.14 -21.38
CA VAL A 693 -4.23 -15.55 -19.98
C VAL A 693 -2.93 -16.32 -19.81
N GLU A 694 -2.18 -15.99 -18.77
CA GLU A 694 -0.98 -16.71 -18.37
C GLU A 694 -1.16 -17.24 -16.94
N TRP A 695 -0.81 -18.49 -16.71
CA TRP A 695 -0.61 -19.06 -15.39
C TRP A 695 0.86 -19.42 -15.24
N HIS A 696 1.55 -18.66 -14.39
CA HIS A 696 2.94 -18.87 -13.99
C HIS A 696 2.93 -19.98 -12.93
N ILE A 697 3.11 -21.22 -13.36
CA ILE A 697 2.87 -22.41 -12.52
C ILE A 697 3.86 -22.40 -11.34
N PRO A 698 3.41 -22.21 -10.09
CA PRO A 698 4.33 -22.11 -8.97
C PRO A 698 5.02 -23.45 -8.71
N LEU A 699 6.23 -23.42 -8.15
CA LEU A 699 6.97 -24.62 -7.76
C LEU A 699 6.21 -25.50 -6.74
N THR A 700 5.26 -24.90 -6.03
CA THR A 700 4.38 -25.56 -5.06
C THR A 700 3.12 -26.16 -5.68
N ALA A 701 2.86 -25.96 -6.97
CA ALA A 701 1.69 -26.50 -7.65
C ALA A 701 1.66 -28.03 -7.57
N GLN A 702 0.47 -28.57 -7.30
CA GLN A 702 0.28 -30.01 -7.24
C GLN A 702 0.29 -30.61 -8.65
N THR A 703 0.75 -31.86 -8.76
CA THR A 703 0.61 -32.60 -10.02
C THR A 703 -0.87 -32.92 -10.25
N GLY A 704 -1.33 -32.74 -11.48
CA GLY A 704 -2.74 -32.91 -11.82
C GLY A 704 -3.09 -32.45 -13.22
N THR A 705 -4.37 -32.54 -13.53
CA THR A 705 -4.95 -32.02 -14.77
C THR A 705 -5.60 -30.68 -14.47
N TYR A 706 -5.32 -29.69 -15.33
CA TYR A 706 -5.73 -28.32 -15.18
C TYR A 706 -6.41 -27.81 -16.46
N ARG A 707 -7.20 -26.75 -16.34
CA ARG A 707 -7.68 -25.95 -17.47
C ARG A 707 -7.72 -24.47 -17.08
N ILE A 708 -7.73 -23.60 -18.08
CA ILE A 708 -7.88 -22.16 -17.91
C ILE A 708 -9.21 -21.74 -18.52
N GLN A 709 -10.02 -20.98 -17.79
CA GLN A 709 -11.20 -20.31 -18.32
C GLN A 709 -11.03 -18.80 -18.35
N HIS A 710 -11.63 -18.18 -19.36
CA HIS A 710 -11.74 -16.74 -19.50
C HIS A 710 -13.21 -16.34 -19.58
N PHE A 711 -13.60 -15.36 -18.76
CA PHE A 711 -14.94 -14.80 -18.70
C PHE A 711 -14.91 -13.38 -19.22
N GLY A 712 -15.86 -13.02 -20.08
CA GLY A 712 -15.93 -11.67 -20.61
C GLY A 712 -17.31 -11.30 -21.11
N HIS A 713 -17.44 -10.06 -21.56
CA HIS A 713 -18.62 -9.55 -22.22
C HIS A 713 -18.20 -8.86 -23.51
N TYR A 714 -19.03 -8.96 -24.54
CA TYR A 714 -18.87 -8.21 -25.77
C TYR A 714 -20.11 -7.36 -26.05
N LYS A 715 -19.92 -6.25 -26.75
CA LYS A 715 -20.96 -5.30 -27.14
C LYS A 715 -21.21 -5.39 -28.64
N GLN A 716 -22.46 -5.56 -29.05
CA GLN A 716 -22.91 -5.47 -30.44
C GLN A 716 -24.00 -4.41 -30.61
N ILE A 717 -24.14 -3.92 -31.84
CA ILE A 717 -25.22 -3.01 -32.23
C ILE A 717 -26.16 -3.80 -33.14
N MET A 718 -27.40 -4.00 -32.70
CA MET A 718 -28.47 -4.67 -33.46
C MET A 718 -29.71 -3.78 -33.44
N ASP A 719 -30.29 -3.49 -34.62
CA ASP A 719 -31.51 -2.68 -34.77
C ASP A 719 -31.50 -1.34 -33.99
N ASN A 720 -30.39 -0.60 -34.06
CA ASN A 720 -30.11 0.63 -33.30
C ASN A 720 -30.07 0.48 -31.77
N ASN A 721 -30.15 -0.73 -31.23
CA ASN A 721 -29.95 -1.02 -29.81
C ASN A 721 -28.55 -1.59 -29.56
N THR A 722 -27.99 -1.22 -28.40
CA THR A 722 -26.76 -1.80 -27.89
C THR A 722 -27.09 -3.02 -27.04
N ILE A 723 -26.51 -4.17 -27.36
CA ILE A 723 -26.65 -5.41 -26.59
C ILE A 723 -25.27 -5.81 -26.06
N THR A 724 -25.18 -6.10 -24.77
CA THR A 724 -23.99 -6.64 -24.12
C THR A 724 -24.25 -8.09 -23.73
N THR A 725 -23.43 -9.01 -24.22
CA THR A 725 -23.61 -10.46 -24.04
C THR A 725 -22.39 -11.07 -23.35
N PRO A 726 -22.57 -11.89 -22.29
CA PRO A 726 -21.47 -12.63 -21.69
C PRO A 726 -20.98 -13.78 -22.60
N TYR A 727 -19.72 -14.15 -22.46
CA TYR A 727 -19.14 -15.35 -23.08
C TYR A 727 -18.12 -16.00 -22.14
N VAL A 728 -17.83 -17.28 -22.41
CA VAL A 728 -16.81 -18.05 -21.69
C VAL A 728 -15.92 -18.76 -22.72
N GLY A 729 -14.62 -18.57 -22.62
CA GLY A 729 -13.61 -19.39 -23.31
C GLY A 729 -13.02 -20.40 -22.34
N THR A 730 -12.80 -21.64 -22.77
CA THR A 730 -12.21 -22.71 -21.94
C THR A 730 -11.11 -23.40 -22.73
N SER A 731 -9.89 -23.44 -22.19
CA SER A 731 -8.76 -24.15 -22.80
C SER A 731 -9.00 -25.66 -22.83
N ASP A 732 -8.19 -26.38 -23.63
CA ASP A 732 -8.08 -27.83 -23.46
C ASP A 732 -7.52 -28.13 -22.07
N ALA A 733 -7.83 -29.33 -21.57
CA ALA A 733 -7.24 -29.83 -20.33
C ALA A 733 -5.76 -30.20 -20.57
N PHE A 734 -4.89 -29.79 -19.65
CA PHE A 734 -3.45 -30.05 -19.70
C PHE A 734 -2.92 -30.59 -18.37
N LYS A 735 -1.78 -31.26 -18.40
CA LYS A 735 -1.17 -31.83 -17.19
C LYS A 735 -0.04 -30.96 -16.67
N VAL A 736 0.03 -30.80 -15.35
CA VAL A 736 1.19 -30.21 -14.65
C VAL A 736 1.93 -31.30 -13.90
N THR A 737 3.24 -31.40 -14.07
CA THR A 737 4.11 -32.39 -13.40
C THR A 737 5.35 -31.76 -12.76
N LYS A 738 5.97 -32.47 -11.81
CA LYS A 738 7.26 -32.04 -11.22
C LYS A 738 8.47 -32.36 -12.12
N SER A 739 8.33 -33.32 -13.03
CA SER A 739 9.38 -33.76 -13.98
C SER A 739 8.74 -34.33 -15.25
N PHE A 740 9.42 -34.24 -16.39
CA PHE A 740 9.01 -34.91 -17.63
C PHE A 740 9.39 -36.40 -17.64
N TYR A 741 10.20 -36.86 -16.68
CA TYR A 741 10.57 -38.27 -16.54
C TYR A 741 9.62 -38.95 -15.55
N TYR A 742 8.84 -39.90 -16.07
CA TYR A 742 8.15 -40.89 -15.24
C TYR A 742 9.20 -41.80 -14.61
N TYR A 743 9.25 -41.85 -13.28
CA TYR A 743 9.84 -42.96 -12.53
C TYR A 743 8.76 -43.58 -11.67
#